data_AF-A0A380RTP8-F1
#
_entry.id   AF-A0A380RTP8-F1
#
_cell.length_a   1.000
_cell.length_b   1.000
_cell.length_c   1.000
_cell.angle_alpha   90.00
_cell.angle_beta   90.00
_cell.angle_gamma   90.00
#
_symmetry.space_group_name_H-M   'P 1'
#
loop_
_entity.id
_entity.type
_entity.pdbx_description
1 polymer ?
#
loop_
_entity_poly.entity_id
_entity_poly.type
_entity_poly.pdbx_seq_one_letter_code
_entity_poly.pdbx_strand_id
1 'polypeptide(L)'
;MLIKSFFNGLIATPILALSLLFQACSNESTFSPIASNGESDAVLSGETVSGVSQKGPFIKGSTVTLYELDEQLHQTGIHYSTTIDNDEGKYHIDSVVLSKPYAWMIVKGNFINEITGKRSYTPITLNGLVKIEKNKDVNINILSHLAFNRIQYLVQQGLNVTQAQKQAEIEVLKAFNIDDDGTPFENMDIFANGEGDAKLLAITLILLNHHDGDIAQTIDLLAQITYDLETDGVWSDTTLKNRVKENSYSATYRTFNSARENMKYMKKTIPNFEKYINKFISPEHQGLVWGHCKNEGELQKNNAYRDSLHICHDSTWVEYTGFRSLSDPFVDTTGKFGTLVDSRDGHVYKTLTLKFENGDSAVWMANTLEFKSKYTYEDINTKLCPDNWHITSKNEWNNMLELTQKNYQYGELLFDQGNDFKWNDNYYVSTTDEYINIHYLNGEVYYTDVGTFSPYYSTSGTAKIRCIKDYPKPEKIPVDTAKYGKLIDNRDGNVYKTLDIEMSDGTTVTWMASLLEFEAPATTDSNTFYAPQHFPGYGRTYTYKQILNKPDDADTTELYPLLYAAENGEKIQGICPEKYHIPNYHEWDKLLEISQSNEQIKQLLIYPQQDFNKRTNTYAFYDKSLVDNFNITGNHDREKEVVSPWRWTFTATMQPFTRTSIIGKETNYTSEYYDRPPHTLRCVKD
;
A
#
# COMPACT_ATOMS: atom_id res chain seq x y z
N MET A 1 -28.85 -79.74 17.76
CA MET A 1 -28.31 -78.36 17.78
C MET A 1 -26.85 -78.44 18.28
N LEU A 2 -26.08 -79.39 17.76
CA LEU A 2 -25.30 -79.45 16.50
C LEU A 2 -23.91 -78.81 16.72
N ILE A 3 -22.98 -79.52 17.39
CA ILE A 3 -22.07 -80.59 16.90
C ILE A 3 -20.83 -80.00 16.19
N LYS A 4 -19.65 -80.34 16.77
CA LYS A 4 -18.32 -80.69 16.19
C LYS A 4 -17.96 -80.03 14.84
N SER A 5 -16.69 -79.68 14.59
CA SER A 5 -15.75 -80.70 14.09
C SER A 5 -14.49 -80.10 13.44
N PHE A 6 -13.32 -80.56 13.91
CA PHE A 6 -12.11 -81.00 13.20
C PHE A 6 -11.35 -80.06 12.21
N PHE A 7 -10.06 -79.80 12.36
CA PHE A 7 -8.83 -80.66 12.34
C PHE A 7 -8.35 -81.11 10.94
N ASN A 8 -7.03 -80.93 10.76
CA ASN A 8 -6.06 -81.64 9.89
C ASN A 8 -5.98 -81.27 8.39
N GLY A 9 -4.79 -81.25 7.76
CA GLY A 9 -3.46 -81.77 8.15
C GLY A 9 -2.30 -80.84 7.74
N LEU A 10 -1.10 -80.84 8.34
CA LEU A 10 -0.14 -81.95 8.60
C LEU A 10 0.23 -82.65 7.27
N ILE A 11 1.45 -82.62 6.73
CA ILE A 11 2.81 -83.08 7.15
C ILE A 11 3.72 -82.80 5.91
N ALA A 12 5.01 -82.45 5.90
CA ALA A 12 6.16 -83.02 6.60
C ALA A 12 7.41 -82.12 6.41
N THR A 13 8.14 -81.94 7.51
CA THR A 13 9.61 -81.84 7.61
C THR A 13 10.31 -83.06 6.94
N PRO A 14 11.66 -83.21 6.80
CA PRO A 14 12.70 -82.63 7.67
C PRO A 14 14.17 -82.49 7.13
N ILE A 15 15.03 -81.96 8.02
CA ILE A 15 16.31 -82.57 8.49
C ILE A 15 17.69 -82.21 7.83
N LEU A 16 18.58 -81.82 8.76
CA LEU A 16 20.04 -81.95 8.87
C LEU A 16 20.96 -81.12 7.94
N ALA A 17 22.14 -80.68 8.36
CA ALA A 17 22.79 -80.47 9.67
C ALA A 17 24.26 -80.10 9.43
N LEU A 18 24.88 -79.50 10.48
CA LEU A 18 26.29 -79.63 10.92
C LEU A 18 27.37 -79.18 9.92
N SER A 19 28.54 -78.65 10.27
CA SER A 19 29.34 -78.50 11.49
C SER A 19 30.56 -77.67 11.03
N LEU A 20 30.96 -76.58 11.70
CA LEU A 20 32.01 -76.54 12.74
C LEU A 20 33.44 -77.00 12.34
N LEU A 21 34.39 -76.07 12.56
CA LEU A 21 35.84 -76.20 12.84
C LEU A 21 36.76 -76.46 11.62
N PHE A 22 38.02 -76.00 11.52
CA PHE A 22 39.10 -75.75 12.49
C PHE A 22 40.12 -74.69 12.01
N GLN A 23 40.96 -74.26 12.95
CA GLN A 23 42.15 -73.37 12.90
C GLN A 23 43.30 -73.79 11.96
N ALA A 24 44.18 -72.84 11.55
CA ALA A 24 45.61 -72.73 11.97
C ALA A 24 46.55 -71.97 10.98
N CYS A 25 47.40 -71.09 11.56
CA CYS A 25 48.79 -70.63 11.27
C CYS A 25 49.37 -70.60 9.82
N SER A 26 50.17 -69.60 9.41
CA SER A 26 51.60 -69.42 9.80
C SER A 26 52.33 -68.29 9.01
N ASN A 27 53.58 -68.01 9.41
CA ASN A 27 54.44 -66.83 9.23
C ASN A 27 55.04 -66.50 7.84
N GLU A 28 55.42 -65.21 7.74
CA GLU A 28 56.57 -64.55 7.04
C GLU A 28 57.17 -65.13 5.75
N SER A 29 57.18 -64.32 4.68
CA SER A 29 58.40 -63.92 3.96
C SER A 29 58.10 -62.90 2.86
N THR A 30 58.99 -61.91 2.77
CA THR A 30 59.07 -60.87 1.74
C THR A 30 59.29 -61.46 0.35
N PHE A 31 58.46 -61.06 -0.62
CA PHE A 31 58.81 -61.11 -2.05
C PHE A 31 58.12 -59.95 -2.77
N SER A 32 58.88 -58.95 -3.20
CA SER A 32 58.47 -58.07 -4.29
C SER A 32 58.83 -58.73 -5.62
N PRO A 33 57.91 -58.76 -6.59
CA PRO A 33 58.28 -58.68 -7.99
C PRO A 33 57.86 -57.31 -8.56
N ILE A 34 58.89 -56.59 -9.01
CA ILE A 34 59.03 -55.86 -10.27
C ILE A 34 57.74 -55.52 -11.04
N ALA A 35 57.64 -54.23 -11.36
CA ALA A 35 56.71 -53.57 -12.25
C ALA A 35 56.18 -54.40 -13.43
N SER A 36 54.85 -54.45 -13.54
CA SER A 36 54.19 -54.32 -14.83
C SER A 36 53.52 -52.95 -14.86
N ASN A 37 53.98 -52.08 -15.75
CA ASN A 37 53.20 -50.94 -16.23
C ASN A 37 51.92 -51.50 -16.86
N GLY A 38 50.86 -51.60 -16.06
CA GLY A 38 49.50 -51.53 -16.57
C GLY A 38 49.13 -50.06 -16.56
N GLU A 39 49.06 -49.43 -17.73
CA GLU A 39 48.26 -48.22 -17.87
C GLU A 39 46.90 -48.54 -17.26
N SER A 40 46.53 -47.81 -16.20
CA SER A 40 45.25 -48.01 -15.57
C SER A 40 44.17 -47.54 -16.54
N ASP A 41 43.36 -48.46 -17.07
CA ASP A 41 42.09 -48.19 -17.77
C ASP A 41 41.04 -47.51 -16.84
N ALA A 42 41.47 -46.91 -15.74
CA ALA A 42 40.64 -46.23 -14.77
C ALA A 42 40.44 -44.77 -15.19
N VAL A 43 39.19 -44.38 -15.41
CA VAL A 43 38.75 -43.01 -15.69
C VAL A 43 39.15 -42.06 -14.54
N LEU A 44 39.10 -42.55 -13.31
CA LEU A 44 39.63 -41.88 -12.12
C LEU A 44 40.55 -42.83 -11.37
N SER A 45 41.68 -42.33 -10.93
CA SER A 45 42.75 -43.09 -10.27
C SER A 45 43.15 -42.44 -8.94
N GLY A 46 42.18 -42.33 -8.02
CA GLY A 46 42.39 -41.81 -6.67
C GLY A 46 42.16 -40.30 -6.54
N GLU A 47 41.39 -39.69 -7.44
CA GLU A 47 40.99 -38.28 -7.32
C GLU A 47 39.87 -38.09 -6.27
N THR A 48 39.69 -36.84 -5.82
CA THR A 48 38.54 -36.42 -5.01
C THR A 48 37.39 -36.04 -5.91
N VAL A 49 36.19 -36.56 -5.63
CA VAL A 49 34.93 -36.13 -6.24
C VAL A 49 34.20 -35.20 -5.28
N SER A 50 33.90 -33.98 -5.72
CA SER A 50 33.25 -32.96 -4.90
C SER A 50 32.06 -32.33 -5.62
N GLY A 51 31.22 -31.61 -4.88
CA GLY A 51 30.09 -30.88 -5.42
C GLY A 51 29.16 -30.36 -4.33
N VAL A 52 28.03 -29.79 -4.75
CA VAL A 52 26.93 -29.42 -3.85
C VAL A 52 25.68 -30.24 -4.12
N SER A 53 24.95 -30.61 -3.07
CA SER A 53 23.62 -31.19 -3.22
C SER A 53 22.52 -30.27 -2.71
N GLN A 54 21.52 -30.04 -3.56
CA GLN A 54 20.57 -28.94 -3.38
C GLN A 54 19.15 -29.30 -3.86
N LYS A 55 18.26 -29.54 -2.90
CA LYS A 55 16.81 -29.31 -3.02
C LYS A 55 16.59 -27.85 -2.64
N GLY A 56 16.68 -27.57 -1.34
CA GLY A 56 17.49 -26.47 -0.80
C GLY A 56 18.81 -27.06 -0.30
N PRO A 57 19.70 -26.32 0.37
CA PRO A 57 20.96 -26.91 0.80
C PRO A 57 20.70 -28.07 1.76
N PHE A 58 21.23 -29.25 1.43
CA PHE A 58 21.22 -30.36 2.37
C PHE A 58 22.05 -29.98 3.60
N ILE A 59 21.56 -30.34 4.78
CA ILE A 59 22.26 -30.01 6.03
C ILE A 59 23.44 -30.94 6.25
N LYS A 60 24.41 -30.46 7.03
CA LYS A 60 25.56 -31.25 7.48
C LYS A 60 25.13 -32.59 8.08
N GLY A 61 25.80 -33.67 7.68
CA GLY A 61 25.51 -35.04 8.13
C GLY A 61 24.49 -35.80 7.29
N SER A 62 23.86 -35.17 6.29
CA SER A 62 23.11 -35.89 5.25
C SER A 62 24.05 -36.78 4.44
N THR A 63 23.55 -37.90 3.90
CA THR A 63 24.39 -38.92 3.25
C THR A 63 24.43 -38.71 1.74
N VAL A 64 25.62 -38.86 1.16
CA VAL A 64 25.84 -38.93 -0.29
C VAL A 64 26.43 -40.30 -0.61
N THR A 65 25.86 -40.99 -1.59
CA THR A 65 26.33 -42.28 -2.07
C THR A 65 26.56 -42.23 -3.57
N LEU A 66 27.71 -42.68 -4.02
CA LEU A 66 28.10 -42.79 -5.43
C LEU A 66 28.15 -44.28 -5.78
N TYR A 67 27.41 -44.70 -6.81
CA TYR A 67 27.52 -46.02 -7.43
C TYR A 67 28.10 -45.87 -8.83
N GLU A 68 29.18 -46.58 -9.14
CA GLU A 68 29.70 -46.64 -10.51
C GLU A 68 28.75 -47.42 -11.42
N LEU A 69 28.58 -46.91 -12.64
CA LEU A 69 27.75 -47.51 -13.68
C LEU A 69 28.54 -47.80 -14.96
N ASP A 70 28.14 -48.86 -15.67
CA ASP A 70 28.59 -49.15 -17.04
C ASP A 70 27.88 -48.27 -18.09
N GLU A 71 28.22 -48.47 -19.36
CA GLU A 71 27.62 -47.76 -20.50
C GLU A 71 26.11 -48.00 -20.68
N GLN A 72 25.56 -49.04 -20.05
CA GLN A 72 24.14 -49.40 -20.05
C GLN A 72 23.43 -49.01 -18.75
N LEU A 73 24.12 -48.28 -17.86
CA LEU A 73 23.64 -47.84 -16.54
C LEU A 73 23.41 -48.99 -15.54
N HIS A 74 24.07 -50.14 -15.71
CA HIS A 74 24.11 -51.17 -14.69
C HIS A 74 25.21 -50.89 -13.68
N GLN A 75 24.95 -51.18 -12.40
CA GLN A 75 25.96 -51.05 -11.36
C GLN A 75 27.10 -52.05 -11.55
N THR A 76 28.33 -51.59 -11.42
CA THR A 76 29.53 -52.46 -11.50
C THR A 76 29.87 -53.12 -10.15
N GLY A 77 29.31 -52.59 -9.06
CA GLY A 77 29.59 -52.97 -7.68
C GLY A 77 30.52 -52.00 -6.94
N ILE A 78 31.23 -51.11 -7.64
CA ILE A 78 32.03 -50.06 -7.02
C ILE A 78 31.10 -48.97 -6.46
N HIS A 79 31.24 -48.67 -5.18
CA HIS A 79 30.47 -47.62 -4.54
C HIS A 79 31.25 -46.93 -3.42
N TYR A 80 30.89 -45.68 -3.18
CA TYR A 80 31.45 -44.83 -2.14
C TYR A 80 30.33 -44.15 -1.38
N SER A 81 30.55 -43.85 -0.11
CA SER A 81 29.61 -43.07 0.69
C SER A 81 30.34 -42.06 1.56
N THR A 82 29.79 -40.86 1.66
CA THR A 82 30.28 -39.76 2.48
C THR A 82 29.10 -39.03 3.12
N THR A 83 29.39 -37.98 3.89
CA THR A 83 28.40 -37.06 4.42
C THR A 83 28.59 -35.66 3.87
N ILE A 84 27.51 -34.89 3.83
CA ILE A 84 27.54 -33.45 3.56
C ILE A 84 28.35 -32.74 4.66
N ASP A 85 29.32 -31.92 4.25
CA ASP A 85 30.33 -31.25 5.08
C ASP A 85 29.80 -30.04 5.83
N ASN A 86 28.87 -29.31 5.21
CA ASN A 86 28.37 -28.03 5.70
C ASN A 86 26.88 -27.82 5.37
N ASP A 87 26.28 -26.79 5.96
CA ASP A 87 24.87 -26.44 5.72
C ASP A 87 24.63 -25.71 4.37
N GLU A 88 25.61 -25.68 3.46
CA GLU A 88 25.44 -25.26 2.06
C GLU A 88 25.19 -26.46 1.12
N GLY A 89 25.31 -27.69 1.65
CA GLY A 89 25.18 -28.92 0.86
C GLY A 89 26.48 -29.40 0.21
N LYS A 90 27.66 -28.87 0.59
CA LYS A 90 28.94 -29.33 0.04
C LYS A 90 29.28 -30.74 0.49
N TYR A 91 29.84 -31.54 -0.40
CA TYR A 91 30.43 -32.83 -0.08
C TYR A 91 31.75 -33.04 -0.81
N HIS A 92 32.54 -33.96 -0.28
CA HIS A 92 33.69 -34.55 -0.97
C HIS A 92 33.78 -36.05 -0.67
N ILE A 93 34.25 -36.81 -1.66
CA ILE A 93 34.61 -38.23 -1.57
C ILE A 93 36.07 -38.32 -1.98
N ASP A 94 36.93 -38.67 -1.03
CA ASP A 94 38.37 -38.79 -1.29
C ASP A 94 38.74 -40.14 -1.89
N SER A 95 39.84 -40.16 -2.65
CA SER A 95 40.47 -41.38 -3.16
C SER A 95 39.52 -42.26 -3.99
N VAL A 96 38.72 -41.64 -4.85
CA VAL A 96 37.78 -42.31 -5.75
C VAL A 96 38.54 -42.93 -6.92
N VAL A 97 38.30 -44.22 -7.15
CA VAL A 97 38.85 -44.99 -8.28
C VAL A 97 37.68 -45.53 -9.07
N LEU A 98 37.52 -45.07 -10.31
CA LEU A 98 36.46 -45.50 -11.21
C LEU A 98 37.06 -46.08 -12.49
N SER A 99 36.58 -47.25 -12.88
CA SER A 99 36.79 -47.88 -14.19
C SER A 99 35.89 -47.29 -15.28
N LYS A 100 34.75 -46.69 -14.92
CA LYS A 100 33.78 -46.08 -15.84
C LYS A 100 33.47 -44.64 -15.45
N PRO A 101 33.15 -43.75 -16.42
CA PRO A 101 32.91 -42.34 -16.12
C PRO A 101 31.49 -42.06 -15.59
N TYR A 102 30.61 -43.04 -15.51
CA TYR A 102 29.20 -42.82 -15.20
C TYR A 102 28.90 -43.21 -13.76
N ALA A 103 28.10 -42.40 -13.07
CA ALA A 103 27.72 -42.65 -11.69
C ALA A 103 26.23 -42.38 -11.43
N TRP A 104 25.63 -43.23 -10.60
CA TRP A 104 24.38 -42.93 -9.91
C TRP A 104 24.69 -42.36 -8.54
N MET A 105 24.35 -41.09 -8.37
CA MET A 105 24.48 -40.36 -7.12
C MET A 105 23.14 -40.37 -6.38
N ILE A 106 23.16 -40.76 -5.11
CA ILE A 106 22.01 -40.74 -4.21
C ILE A 106 22.33 -39.80 -3.05
N VAL A 107 21.50 -38.79 -2.84
CA VAL A 107 21.62 -37.90 -1.68
C VAL A 107 20.38 -38.04 -0.82
N LYS A 108 20.56 -38.36 0.46
CA LYS A 108 19.48 -38.57 1.41
C LYS A 108 19.72 -37.79 2.68
N GLY A 109 18.74 -36.99 3.08
CA GLY A 109 18.81 -36.28 4.35
C GLY A 109 17.84 -35.12 4.46
N ASN A 110 18.03 -34.32 5.50
CA ASN A 110 17.25 -33.12 5.73
C ASN A 110 17.88 -31.94 4.99
N PHE A 111 17.09 -30.90 4.75
CA PHE A 111 17.49 -29.73 3.98
C PHE A 111 16.93 -28.45 4.62
N ILE A 112 17.44 -27.30 4.22
CA ILE A 112 16.84 -26.01 4.58
C ILE A 112 15.75 -25.69 3.55
N ASN A 113 14.52 -25.49 4.02
CA ASN A 113 13.41 -25.08 3.18
C ASN A 113 13.51 -23.57 2.91
N GLU A 114 13.61 -23.21 1.64
CA GLU A 114 13.88 -21.87 1.12
C GLU A 114 12.70 -20.92 1.38
N ILE A 115 11.48 -21.43 1.38
CA ILE A 115 10.26 -20.65 1.66
C ILE A 115 10.16 -20.29 3.15
N THR A 116 10.57 -21.19 4.04
CA THR A 116 10.41 -21.00 5.50
C THR A 116 11.69 -20.59 6.23
N GLY A 117 12.86 -20.76 5.59
CA GLY A 117 14.18 -20.58 6.20
C GLY A 117 14.54 -21.63 7.26
N LYS A 118 13.73 -22.70 7.42
CA LYS A 118 13.86 -23.69 8.50
C LYS A 118 14.35 -25.04 7.99
N ARG A 119 14.99 -25.81 8.88
CA ARG A 119 15.37 -27.21 8.61
C ARG A 119 14.12 -28.07 8.43
N SER A 120 14.15 -28.99 7.47
CA SER A 120 13.10 -29.99 7.28
C SER A 120 13.06 -30.98 8.43
N TYR A 121 11.85 -31.41 8.80
CA TYR A 121 11.64 -32.54 9.72
C TYR A 121 11.71 -33.88 9.00
N THR A 122 11.23 -33.91 7.76
CA THR A 122 11.20 -35.10 6.91
C THR A 122 12.37 -35.05 5.94
N PRO A 123 13.15 -36.15 5.82
CA PRO A 123 14.23 -36.21 4.84
C PRO A 123 13.69 -36.43 3.43
N ILE A 124 14.42 -35.97 2.43
CA ILE A 124 14.16 -36.26 1.01
C ILE A 124 15.32 -37.07 0.43
N THR A 125 15.07 -37.80 -0.65
CA THR A 125 16.09 -38.49 -1.44
C THR A 125 16.12 -37.91 -2.84
N LEU A 126 17.28 -37.43 -3.28
CA LEU A 126 17.54 -37.04 -4.66
C LEU A 126 18.39 -38.11 -5.35
N ASN A 127 18.15 -38.29 -6.65
CA ASN A 127 18.89 -39.19 -7.51
C ASN A 127 19.48 -38.35 -8.62
N GLY A 128 20.68 -38.70 -9.10
CA GLY A 128 21.25 -38.09 -10.29
C GLY A 128 22.08 -39.11 -11.05
N LEU A 129 21.94 -39.10 -12.37
CA LEU A 129 22.84 -39.81 -13.28
C LEU A 129 23.79 -38.78 -13.88
N VAL A 130 25.08 -38.97 -13.62
CA VAL A 130 26.11 -37.97 -13.93
C VAL A 130 27.31 -38.63 -14.58
N LYS A 131 27.98 -37.88 -15.44
CA LYS A 131 29.30 -38.24 -15.93
C LYS A 131 30.36 -37.57 -15.06
N ILE A 132 31.16 -38.36 -14.35
CA ILE A 132 32.26 -37.86 -13.55
C ILE A 132 33.46 -37.59 -14.46
N GLU A 133 34.00 -36.38 -14.36
CA GLU A 133 35.19 -35.95 -15.08
C GLU A 133 36.24 -35.45 -14.10
N LYS A 134 37.51 -35.67 -14.45
CA LYS A 134 38.64 -35.29 -13.61
C LYS A 134 38.63 -33.78 -13.31
N ASN A 135 38.80 -33.42 -12.04
CA ASN A 135 38.86 -32.04 -11.54
C ASN A 135 37.59 -31.20 -11.83
N LYS A 136 36.43 -31.84 -11.96
CA LYS A 136 35.15 -31.14 -12.05
C LYS A 136 34.27 -31.47 -10.86
N ASP A 137 33.68 -30.43 -10.28
CA ASP A 137 32.61 -30.59 -9.31
C ASP A 137 31.36 -31.13 -10.01
N VAL A 138 30.59 -31.93 -9.29
CA VAL A 138 29.36 -32.57 -9.78
C VAL A 138 28.25 -32.27 -8.80
N ASN A 139 27.30 -31.42 -9.17
CA ASN A 139 26.20 -31.05 -8.29
C ASN A 139 25.02 -32.02 -8.47
N ILE A 140 24.29 -32.28 -7.38
CA ILE A 140 23.08 -33.11 -7.39
C ILE A 140 21.91 -32.30 -6.88
N ASN A 141 20.97 -31.99 -7.77
CA ASN A 141 19.86 -31.11 -7.45
C ASN A 141 18.51 -31.68 -7.89
N ILE A 142 17.44 -30.93 -7.66
CA ILE A 142 16.08 -31.37 -8.00
C ILE A 142 15.89 -31.66 -9.49
N LEU A 143 16.61 -30.95 -10.37
CA LEU A 143 16.53 -31.17 -11.81
C LEU A 143 17.21 -32.48 -12.21
N SER A 144 18.34 -32.81 -11.57
CA SER A 144 18.99 -34.11 -11.74
C SER A 144 18.04 -35.27 -11.38
N HIS A 145 17.22 -35.09 -10.34
CA HIS A 145 16.23 -36.09 -9.92
C HIS A 145 15.07 -36.23 -10.92
N LEU A 146 14.53 -35.11 -11.41
CA LEU A 146 13.49 -35.13 -12.44
C LEU A 146 13.97 -35.78 -13.75
N ALA A 147 15.25 -35.62 -14.10
CA ALA A 147 15.83 -36.22 -15.29
C ALA A 147 16.16 -37.71 -15.13
N PHE A 148 16.26 -38.22 -13.89
CA PHE A 148 16.83 -39.54 -13.59
C PHE A 148 16.18 -40.69 -14.37
N ASN A 149 14.86 -40.90 -14.24
CA ASN A 149 14.15 -41.97 -14.94
C ASN A 149 14.21 -41.78 -16.46
N ARG A 150 14.13 -40.52 -16.93
CA ARG A 150 14.16 -40.20 -18.36
C ARG A 150 15.50 -40.57 -18.99
N ILE A 151 16.61 -40.31 -18.30
CA ILE A 151 17.95 -40.71 -18.75
C ILE A 151 18.03 -42.25 -18.87
N GLN A 152 17.54 -42.98 -17.86
CA GLN A 152 17.52 -44.44 -17.89
C GLN A 152 16.71 -44.97 -19.08
N TYR A 153 15.52 -44.44 -19.30
CA TYR A 153 14.66 -44.82 -20.42
C TYR A 153 15.35 -44.59 -21.77
N LEU A 154 15.94 -43.40 -21.98
CA LEU A 154 16.62 -43.06 -23.23
C LEU A 154 17.82 -43.96 -23.52
N VAL A 155 18.61 -44.32 -22.50
CA VAL A 155 19.72 -45.28 -22.66
C VAL A 155 19.20 -46.68 -23.02
N GLN A 156 18.10 -47.13 -22.41
CA GLN A 156 17.45 -48.39 -22.79
C GLN A 156 16.92 -48.38 -24.23
N GLN A 157 16.54 -47.21 -24.76
CA GLN A 157 16.20 -47.02 -26.17
C GLN A 157 17.42 -46.95 -27.11
N GLY A 158 18.64 -47.08 -26.57
CA GLY A 158 19.88 -47.18 -27.35
C GLY A 158 20.65 -45.86 -27.51
N LEU A 159 20.23 -44.78 -26.84
CA LEU A 159 21.05 -43.56 -26.80
C LEU A 159 22.27 -43.77 -25.90
N ASN A 160 23.38 -43.11 -26.20
CA ASN A 160 24.48 -43.07 -25.24
C ASN A 160 24.16 -42.13 -24.07
N VAL A 161 24.83 -42.34 -22.94
CA VAL A 161 24.54 -41.64 -21.67
C VAL A 161 24.59 -40.11 -21.81
N THR A 162 25.60 -39.56 -22.49
CA THR A 162 25.73 -38.10 -22.66
C THR A 162 24.62 -37.50 -23.53
N GLN A 163 24.21 -38.21 -24.59
CA GLN A 163 23.07 -37.79 -25.42
C GLN A 163 21.75 -37.89 -24.64
N ALA A 164 21.55 -38.98 -23.91
CA ALA A 164 20.39 -39.20 -23.07
C ALA A 164 20.27 -38.12 -21.98
N GLN A 165 21.37 -37.78 -21.31
CA GLN A 165 21.42 -36.71 -20.32
C GLN A 165 21.03 -35.36 -20.93
N LYS A 166 21.70 -34.94 -22.01
CA LYS A 166 21.39 -33.67 -22.67
C LYS A 166 19.92 -33.58 -23.13
N GLN A 167 19.37 -34.66 -23.68
CA GLN A 167 17.99 -34.69 -24.10
C GLN A 167 17.03 -34.59 -22.91
N ALA A 168 17.25 -35.36 -21.84
CA ALA A 168 16.43 -35.34 -20.63
C ALA A 168 16.44 -33.95 -19.96
N GLU A 169 17.59 -33.28 -19.91
CA GLU A 169 17.72 -31.93 -19.34
C GLU A 169 16.86 -30.90 -20.09
N ILE A 170 16.92 -30.93 -21.44
CA ILE A 170 16.09 -30.07 -22.30
C ILE A 170 14.60 -30.36 -22.08
N GLU A 171 14.21 -31.62 -22.04
CA GLU A 171 12.82 -32.05 -21.86
C GLU A 171 12.27 -31.65 -20.49
N VAL A 172 13.05 -31.81 -19.41
CA VAL A 172 12.69 -31.37 -18.06
C VAL A 172 12.46 -29.86 -18.03
N LEU A 173 13.36 -29.03 -18.55
CA LEU A 173 13.15 -27.57 -18.57
C LEU A 173 11.91 -27.19 -19.39
N LYS A 174 11.71 -27.83 -20.55
CA LYS A 174 10.54 -27.61 -21.41
C LYS A 174 9.23 -27.98 -20.72
N ALA A 175 9.22 -28.98 -19.85
CA ALA A 175 8.05 -29.34 -19.04
C ALA A 175 7.54 -28.18 -18.18
N PHE A 176 8.44 -27.29 -17.74
CA PHE A 176 8.17 -26.06 -16.98
C PHE A 176 8.10 -24.80 -17.87
N ASN A 177 7.99 -24.94 -19.19
CA ASN A 177 7.96 -23.81 -20.12
C ASN A 177 9.22 -22.91 -20.03
N ILE A 178 10.36 -23.52 -19.73
CA ILE A 178 11.67 -22.86 -19.61
C ILE A 178 12.57 -23.34 -20.74
N ASP A 179 13.23 -22.39 -21.41
CA ASP A 179 14.18 -22.69 -22.47
C ASP A 179 15.51 -23.19 -21.91
N ASP A 180 16.12 -24.16 -22.60
CA ASP A 180 17.48 -24.61 -22.33
C ASP A 180 18.51 -23.52 -22.70
N ASP A 181 19.58 -23.40 -21.92
CA ASP A 181 20.74 -22.54 -22.21
C ASP A 181 22.04 -23.34 -22.35
N GLY A 182 21.97 -24.68 -22.33
CA GLY A 182 23.10 -25.58 -22.43
C GLY A 182 23.90 -25.73 -21.14
N THR A 183 23.44 -25.16 -20.02
CA THR A 183 24.05 -25.39 -18.71
C THR A 183 23.65 -26.78 -18.21
N PRO A 184 24.59 -27.72 -18.01
CA PRO A 184 24.28 -29.04 -17.44
C PRO A 184 23.75 -28.92 -16.01
N PHE A 185 22.84 -29.80 -15.62
CA PHE A 185 22.23 -29.73 -14.29
C PHE A 185 23.26 -29.93 -13.18
N GLU A 186 24.31 -30.72 -13.41
CA GLU A 186 25.42 -30.95 -12.49
C GLU A 186 26.33 -29.73 -12.28
N ASN A 187 26.16 -28.65 -13.04
CA ASN A 187 26.93 -27.41 -12.86
C ASN A 187 26.12 -26.31 -12.13
N MET A 188 24.83 -26.53 -11.87
CA MET A 188 23.94 -25.53 -11.28
C MET A 188 24.05 -25.51 -9.74
N ASP A 189 23.99 -24.32 -9.15
CA ASP A 189 24.03 -24.08 -7.71
C ASP A 189 23.01 -22.97 -7.33
N ILE A 190 22.05 -23.25 -6.44
CA ILE A 190 21.02 -22.29 -5.99
C ILE A 190 21.59 -21.01 -5.36
N PHE A 191 22.85 -21.05 -4.94
CA PHE A 191 23.59 -19.94 -4.37
C PHE A 191 24.48 -19.20 -5.37
N ALA A 192 24.62 -19.70 -6.59
CA ALA A 192 25.31 -19.01 -7.67
C ALA A 192 24.35 -18.06 -8.42
N ASN A 193 24.88 -17.27 -9.37
CA ASN A 193 24.16 -16.16 -10.00
C ASN A 193 24.02 -16.31 -11.53
N GLY A 194 24.20 -17.52 -12.05
CA GLY A 194 24.03 -17.86 -13.44
C GLY A 194 22.57 -18.04 -13.85
N GLU A 195 22.34 -18.14 -15.16
CA GLU A 195 21.02 -18.37 -15.74
C GLU A 195 20.48 -19.77 -15.37
N GLY A 196 21.33 -20.80 -15.40
CA GLY A 196 20.99 -22.14 -14.91
C GLY A 196 20.58 -22.15 -13.43
N ASP A 197 21.30 -21.43 -12.58
CA ASP A 197 21.04 -21.32 -11.14
C ASP A 197 19.67 -20.69 -10.85
N ALA A 198 19.31 -19.67 -11.63
CA ALA A 198 17.99 -19.04 -11.58
C ALA A 198 16.87 -20.01 -11.98
N LYS A 199 17.08 -20.87 -12.99
CA LYS A 199 16.12 -21.91 -13.41
C LYS A 199 15.96 -22.97 -12.32
N LEU A 200 17.07 -23.44 -11.76
CA LEU A 200 17.09 -24.41 -10.67
C LEU A 200 16.29 -23.89 -9.47
N LEU A 201 16.56 -22.66 -9.02
CA LEU A 201 15.84 -22.06 -7.91
C LEU A 201 14.35 -21.86 -8.23
N ALA A 202 14.01 -21.41 -9.45
CA ALA A 202 12.61 -21.24 -9.86
C ALA A 202 11.81 -22.55 -9.80
N ILE A 203 12.31 -23.62 -10.42
CA ILE A 203 11.65 -24.92 -10.44
C ILE A 203 11.56 -25.50 -9.03
N THR A 204 12.62 -25.35 -8.23
CA THR A 204 12.62 -25.76 -6.82
C THR A 204 11.49 -25.11 -6.03
N LEU A 205 11.29 -23.80 -6.18
CA LEU A 205 10.26 -23.05 -5.49
C LEU A 205 8.85 -23.38 -6.00
N ILE A 206 8.68 -23.56 -7.32
CA ILE A 206 7.41 -24.01 -7.92
C ILE A 206 6.98 -25.34 -7.28
N LEU A 207 7.91 -26.28 -7.08
CA LEU A 207 7.63 -27.60 -6.52
C LEU A 207 7.44 -27.60 -4.99
N LEU A 208 8.00 -26.63 -4.28
CA LEU A 208 7.79 -26.44 -2.83
C LEU A 208 6.49 -25.72 -2.50
N ASN A 209 5.96 -24.96 -3.46
CA ASN A 209 4.85 -24.07 -3.24
C ASN A 209 3.51 -24.83 -3.25
N HIS A 210 3.24 -25.52 -2.13
CA HIS A 210 1.95 -26.08 -1.81
C HIS A 210 1.38 -25.41 -0.56
N HIS A 211 0.05 -25.26 -0.50
CA HIS A 211 -0.66 -24.40 0.46
C HIS A 211 -0.37 -24.66 1.96
N ASP A 212 0.23 -25.80 2.31
CA ASP A 212 0.48 -26.21 3.70
C ASP A 212 1.97 -26.38 4.07
N GLY A 213 2.90 -26.16 3.13
CA GLY A 213 4.34 -26.36 3.38
C GLY A 213 4.74 -27.81 3.73
N ASP A 214 3.87 -28.77 3.43
CA ASP A 214 4.08 -30.20 3.67
C ASP A 214 5.01 -30.82 2.63
N ILE A 215 6.19 -31.25 3.09
CA ILE A 215 7.23 -31.87 2.26
C ILE A 215 6.74 -33.18 1.63
N ALA A 216 5.80 -33.89 2.26
CA ALA A 216 5.25 -35.12 1.69
C ALA A 216 4.56 -34.86 0.34
N GLN A 217 3.87 -33.72 0.21
CA GLN A 217 3.20 -33.33 -1.02
C GLN A 217 4.20 -32.91 -2.11
N THR A 218 5.32 -32.29 -1.74
CA THR A 218 6.42 -32.04 -2.69
C THR A 218 7.03 -33.35 -3.20
N ILE A 219 7.20 -34.36 -2.34
CA ILE A 219 7.71 -35.67 -2.74
C ILE A 219 6.74 -36.37 -3.70
N ASP A 220 5.45 -36.33 -3.40
CA ASP A 220 4.39 -36.89 -4.26
C ASP A 220 4.34 -36.18 -5.63
N LEU A 221 4.41 -34.84 -5.64
CA LEU A 221 4.48 -34.05 -6.86
C LEU A 221 5.71 -34.38 -7.71
N LEU A 222 6.89 -34.53 -7.08
CA LEU A 222 8.11 -34.93 -7.76
C LEU A 222 7.98 -36.30 -8.41
N ALA A 223 7.41 -37.26 -7.70
CA ALA A 223 7.19 -38.61 -8.22
C ALA A 223 6.24 -38.61 -9.42
N GLN A 224 5.12 -37.87 -9.33
CA GLN A 224 4.15 -37.75 -10.42
C GLN A 224 4.77 -37.16 -11.69
N ILE A 225 5.52 -36.06 -11.56
CA ILE A 225 6.18 -35.42 -12.70
C ILE A 225 7.27 -36.34 -13.29
N THR A 226 8.09 -36.96 -12.45
CA THR A 226 9.17 -37.85 -12.91
C THR A 226 8.62 -39.05 -13.68
N TYR A 227 7.52 -39.65 -13.20
CA TYR A 227 6.85 -40.78 -13.86
C TYR A 227 6.24 -40.37 -15.21
N ASP A 228 5.60 -39.21 -15.26
CA ASP A 228 4.96 -38.71 -16.48
C ASP A 228 6.00 -38.37 -17.57
N LEU A 229 7.17 -37.83 -17.19
CA LEU A 229 8.26 -37.53 -18.12
C LEU A 229 9.02 -38.76 -18.65
N GLU A 230 8.93 -39.91 -18.00
CA GLU A 230 9.84 -41.05 -18.20
C GLU A 230 9.91 -41.51 -19.66
N THR A 231 8.75 -41.73 -20.29
CA THR A 231 8.68 -42.43 -21.58
C THR A 231 8.73 -41.50 -22.80
N ASP A 232 8.27 -40.26 -22.69
CA ASP A 232 8.18 -39.32 -23.82
C ASP A 232 8.81 -37.94 -23.55
N GLY A 233 9.24 -37.66 -22.33
CA GLY A 233 9.81 -36.36 -21.95
C GLY A 233 8.79 -35.22 -21.89
N VAL A 234 7.49 -35.53 -21.83
CA VAL A 234 6.40 -34.54 -21.84
C VAL A 234 5.62 -34.61 -20.54
N TRP A 235 5.49 -33.46 -19.86
CA TRP A 235 4.52 -33.34 -18.76
C TRP A 235 3.11 -33.20 -19.35
N SER A 236 2.45 -34.35 -19.53
CA SER A 236 1.17 -34.57 -20.19
C SER A 236 -0.03 -34.36 -19.26
N ASP A 237 0.13 -34.49 -17.93
CA ASP A 237 -0.93 -34.20 -16.96
C ASP A 237 -1.22 -32.69 -16.89
N THR A 238 -2.08 -32.23 -17.78
CA THR A 238 -2.53 -30.84 -17.87
C THR A 238 -3.28 -30.37 -16.63
N THR A 239 -3.99 -31.26 -15.92
CA THR A 239 -4.76 -30.89 -14.73
C THR A 239 -3.82 -30.56 -13.58
N LEU A 240 -2.85 -31.45 -13.33
CA LEU A 240 -1.80 -31.22 -12.33
C LEU A 240 -0.97 -29.99 -12.68
N LYS A 241 -0.54 -29.87 -13.95
CA LYS A 241 0.26 -28.73 -14.42
C LYS A 241 -0.46 -27.41 -14.24
N ASN A 242 -1.76 -27.32 -14.57
CA ASN A 242 -2.56 -26.11 -14.34
C ASN A 242 -2.69 -25.80 -12.85
N ARG A 243 -2.93 -26.79 -11.99
CA ARG A 243 -2.96 -26.59 -10.54
C ARG A 243 -1.64 -26.02 -10.01
N VAL A 244 -0.49 -26.52 -10.47
CA VAL A 244 0.83 -26.02 -10.07
C VAL A 244 1.05 -24.59 -10.57
N LYS A 245 0.54 -24.23 -11.76
CA LYS A 245 0.54 -22.83 -12.26
C LYS A 245 -0.29 -21.89 -11.38
N GLU A 246 -1.51 -22.27 -11.03
CA GLU A 246 -2.41 -21.47 -10.18
C GLU A 246 -1.85 -21.28 -8.76
N ASN A 247 -1.26 -22.34 -8.19
CA ASN A 247 -0.58 -22.25 -6.90
C ASN A 247 0.62 -21.29 -6.98
N SER A 248 1.42 -21.40 -8.05
CA SER A 248 2.58 -20.52 -8.28
C SER A 248 2.16 -19.06 -8.44
N TYR A 249 1.07 -18.80 -9.17
CA TYR A 249 0.46 -17.48 -9.28
C TYR A 249 0.10 -16.91 -7.90
N SER A 250 -0.62 -17.68 -7.09
CA SER A 250 -1.07 -17.26 -5.74
C SER A 250 0.08 -17.00 -4.76
N ALA A 251 1.25 -17.56 -5.03
CA ALA A 251 2.43 -17.53 -4.17
C ALA A 251 3.41 -16.37 -4.45
N THR A 252 3.27 -15.74 -5.61
CA THR A 252 4.03 -14.58 -6.11
C THR A 252 4.32 -13.52 -5.03
N TYR A 253 3.30 -13.04 -4.31
CA TYR A 253 3.47 -11.89 -3.40
C TYR A 253 3.97 -12.24 -2.01
N ARG A 254 3.65 -13.44 -1.50
CA ARG A 254 3.96 -13.82 -0.11
C ARG A 254 5.07 -14.85 -0.07
N THR A 255 4.82 -16.01 -0.67
CA THR A 255 5.68 -17.18 -0.56
C THR A 255 7.03 -16.97 -1.25
N PHE A 256 7.03 -16.53 -2.51
CA PHE A 256 8.29 -16.37 -3.26
C PHE A 256 9.09 -15.14 -2.81
N ASN A 257 8.41 -14.07 -2.37
CA ASN A 257 9.09 -12.95 -1.69
C ASN A 257 9.72 -13.40 -0.36
N SER A 258 9.02 -14.23 0.42
CA SER A 258 9.61 -14.83 1.64
C SER A 258 10.81 -15.70 1.31
N ALA A 259 10.76 -16.46 0.21
CA ALA A 259 11.90 -17.24 -0.24
C ALA A 259 13.10 -16.35 -0.58
N ARG A 260 12.89 -15.24 -1.30
CA ARG A 260 13.94 -14.26 -1.57
C ARG A 260 14.55 -13.70 -0.27
N GLU A 261 13.73 -13.32 0.70
CA GLU A 261 14.23 -12.81 1.99
C GLU A 261 15.03 -13.86 2.76
N ASN A 262 14.54 -15.10 2.85
CA ASN A 262 15.28 -16.19 3.49
C ASN A 262 16.61 -16.49 2.78
N MET A 263 16.61 -16.44 1.44
CA MET A 263 17.82 -16.60 0.65
C MET A 263 18.84 -15.49 0.93
N LYS A 264 18.41 -14.24 1.21
CA LYS A 264 19.32 -13.13 1.59
C LYS A 264 20.06 -13.42 2.89
N TYR A 265 19.39 -14.06 3.86
CA TYR A 265 20.02 -14.48 5.13
C TYR A 265 21.04 -15.61 4.91
N MET A 266 20.82 -16.47 3.93
CA MET A 266 21.74 -17.56 3.58
C MET A 266 22.93 -17.07 2.71
N LYS A 267 22.70 -16.13 1.78
CA LYS A 267 23.75 -15.55 0.91
C LYS A 267 23.33 -14.20 0.32
N LYS A 268 24.30 -13.32 0.05
CA LYS A 268 24.05 -11.95 -0.44
C LYS A 268 23.51 -11.86 -1.87
N THR A 269 23.88 -12.78 -2.77
CA THR A 269 23.52 -12.70 -4.19
C THR A 269 22.51 -13.79 -4.51
N ILE A 270 21.35 -13.39 -5.05
CA ILE A 270 20.25 -14.29 -5.36
C ILE A 270 19.99 -14.18 -6.86
N PRO A 271 19.98 -15.32 -7.59
CA PRO A 271 19.73 -15.31 -9.03
C PRO A 271 18.31 -14.80 -9.35
N ASN A 272 18.09 -14.27 -10.55
CA ASN A 272 16.79 -13.72 -10.98
C ASN A 272 15.82 -14.85 -11.38
N PHE A 273 15.35 -15.61 -10.39
CA PHE A 273 14.49 -16.77 -10.57
C PHE A 273 13.04 -16.41 -10.96
N GLU A 274 12.56 -15.22 -10.58
CA GLU A 274 11.17 -14.78 -10.78
C GLU A 274 10.79 -14.72 -12.25
N LYS A 275 11.74 -14.37 -13.12
CA LYS A 275 11.50 -14.38 -14.57
C LYS A 275 11.10 -15.77 -15.09
N TYR A 276 11.62 -16.85 -14.49
CA TYR A 276 11.29 -18.21 -14.89
C TYR A 276 9.99 -18.70 -14.25
N ILE A 277 9.70 -18.28 -13.02
CA ILE A 277 8.38 -18.49 -12.42
C ILE A 277 7.30 -17.77 -13.27
N ASN A 278 7.57 -16.54 -13.73
CA ASN A 278 6.70 -15.79 -14.62
C ASN A 278 6.49 -16.46 -15.99
N LYS A 279 7.51 -17.12 -16.54
CA LYS A 279 7.37 -17.93 -17.75
C LYS A 279 6.49 -19.17 -17.52
N PHE A 280 6.49 -19.72 -16.31
CA PHE A 280 5.72 -20.92 -15.97
C PHE A 280 4.24 -20.61 -15.72
N ILE A 281 3.93 -19.55 -14.96
CA ILE A 281 2.54 -19.10 -14.73
C ILE A 281 1.89 -18.69 -16.07
N SER A 282 0.59 -18.93 -16.21
CA SER A 282 -0.14 -18.79 -17.48
C SER A 282 -0.02 -17.38 -18.11
N PRO A 283 -0.03 -17.23 -19.45
CA PRO A 283 0.00 -15.93 -20.12
C PRO A 283 -1.10 -14.95 -19.71
N GLU A 284 -2.28 -15.43 -19.30
CA GLU A 284 -3.33 -14.54 -18.75
C GLU A 284 -2.91 -13.82 -17.47
N HIS A 285 -1.85 -14.29 -16.80
CA HIS A 285 -1.23 -13.68 -15.63
C HIS A 285 0.05 -12.90 -15.98
N GLN A 286 0.33 -12.63 -17.26
CA GLN A 286 1.44 -11.76 -17.66
C GLN A 286 1.13 -10.30 -17.28
N GLY A 287 2.09 -9.65 -16.60
CA GLY A 287 1.92 -8.28 -16.07
C GLY A 287 1.86 -8.21 -14.53
N LEU A 288 2.28 -9.26 -13.84
CA LEU A 288 2.57 -9.20 -12.41
C LEU A 288 3.83 -8.38 -12.16
N VAL A 289 3.72 -7.40 -11.27
CA VAL A 289 4.86 -6.59 -10.82
C VAL A 289 5.33 -7.13 -9.48
N TRP A 290 6.31 -8.04 -9.53
CA TRP A 290 6.87 -8.72 -8.37
C TRP A 290 8.30 -9.18 -8.62
N GLY A 291 8.97 -9.65 -7.56
CA GLY A 291 10.39 -9.99 -7.62
C GLY A 291 11.28 -8.76 -7.60
N HIS A 292 12.53 -8.94 -8.06
CA HIS A 292 13.54 -7.90 -8.07
C HIS A 292 13.37 -6.95 -9.27
N CYS A 293 13.12 -5.68 -9.00
CA CYS A 293 13.13 -4.63 -10.02
C CYS A 293 14.56 -4.12 -10.27
N LYS A 294 14.88 -3.67 -11.49
CA LYS A 294 16.28 -3.33 -11.86
C LYS A 294 16.59 -1.85 -11.81
N ASN A 295 15.64 -1.01 -12.22
CA ASN A 295 15.88 0.41 -12.41
C ASN A 295 15.13 1.18 -11.34
N GLU A 296 15.88 1.86 -10.46
CA GLU A 296 15.30 2.69 -9.40
C GLU A 296 14.31 3.70 -9.99
N GLY A 297 13.12 3.79 -9.39
CA GLY A 297 12.04 4.67 -9.83
C GLY A 297 11.30 4.26 -11.10
N GLU A 298 11.58 3.08 -11.65
CA GLU A 298 10.79 2.48 -12.73
C GLU A 298 9.35 2.25 -12.27
N LEU A 299 8.37 2.61 -13.11
CA LEU A 299 6.96 2.36 -12.85
C LEU A 299 6.46 1.21 -13.71
N GLN A 300 5.71 0.31 -13.09
CA GLN A 300 5.02 -0.75 -13.80
C GLN A 300 3.58 -0.90 -13.33
N LYS A 301 2.72 -1.34 -14.25
CA LYS A 301 1.32 -1.65 -13.96
C LYS A 301 1.22 -3.08 -13.46
N ASN A 302 0.60 -3.25 -12.30
CA ASN A 302 0.32 -4.55 -11.74
C ASN A 302 -1.11 -4.98 -12.08
N ASN A 303 -1.22 -5.96 -12.98
CA ASN A 303 -2.52 -6.46 -13.47
C ASN A 303 -3.14 -7.52 -12.55
N ALA A 304 -2.51 -7.88 -11.42
CA ALA A 304 -3.02 -8.91 -10.50
C ALA A 304 -4.24 -8.44 -9.70
N TYR A 305 -4.23 -7.18 -9.27
CA TYR A 305 -5.20 -6.60 -8.34
C TYR A 305 -5.35 -5.09 -8.62
N ARG A 306 -6.58 -4.69 -8.98
CA ARG A 306 -7.05 -3.29 -9.05
C ARG A 306 -6.29 -2.36 -10.00
N ASP A 307 -5.56 -2.88 -10.99
CA ASP A 307 -4.79 -2.06 -11.94
C ASP A 307 -3.86 -1.05 -11.24
N SER A 308 -3.25 -1.47 -10.13
CA SER A 308 -2.38 -0.61 -9.31
C SER A 308 -1.02 -0.36 -9.98
N LEU A 309 -0.45 0.83 -9.77
CA LEU A 309 0.91 1.13 -10.18
C LEU A 309 1.88 0.72 -9.08
N HIS A 310 3.07 0.27 -9.46
CA HIS A 310 4.16 -0.06 -8.55
C HIS A 310 5.42 0.64 -9.02
N ILE A 311 6.22 1.11 -8.07
CA ILE A 311 7.50 1.76 -8.30
C ILE A 311 8.64 0.88 -7.79
N CYS A 312 9.74 0.85 -8.55
CA CYS A 312 10.95 0.20 -8.10
C CYS A 312 11.66 1.06 -7.06
N HIS A 313 11.85 0.53 -5.86
CA HIS A 313 12.62 1.14 -4.80
C HIS A 313 13.50 0.11 -4.11
N ASP A 314 14.81 0.35 -4.06
CA ASP A 314 15.79 -0.55 -3.45
C ASP A 314 15.68 -1.98 -3.99
N SER A 315 15.50 -2.09 -5.32
CA SER A 315 15.30 -3.36 -6.03
C SER A 315 14.03 -4.13 -5.65
N THR A 316 13.07 -3.48 -4.99
CA THR A 316 11.76 -4.05 -4.66
C THR A 316 10.64 -3.24 -5.29
N TRP A 317 9.57 -3.93 -5.69
CA TRP A 317 8.36 -3.28 -6.15
C TRP A 317 7.50 -2.84 -4.97
N VAL A 318 7.25 -1.55 -4.85
CA VAL A 318 6.38 -0.95 -3.83
C VAL A 318 5.14 -0.38 -4.50
N GLU A 319 3.97 -0.52 -3.88
CA GLU A 319 2.74 0.10 -4.41
C GLU A 319 2.95 1.62 -4.54
N TYR A 320 2.71 2.13 -5.74
CA TYR A 320 2.92 3.52 -6.07
C TYR A 320 1.61 4.31 -5.98
N THR A 321 1.64 5.37 -5.18
CA THR A 321 0.46 6.22 -4.95
C THR A 321 0.68 7.68 -5.35
N GLY A 322 1.79 7.96 -6.05
CA GLY A 322 2.24 9.31 -6.37
C GLY A 322 1.58 9.92 -7.59
N PHE A 323 2.24 10.94 -8.13
CA PHE A 323 1.67 11.82 -9.16
C PHE A 323 2.08 11.45 -10.59
N ARG A 324 3.01 10.51 -10.76
CA ARG A 324 3.50 10.05 -12.06
C ARG A 324 2.56 9.04 -12.72
N SER A 325 2.49 9.12 -14.03
CA SER A 325 1.94 8.11 -14.93
C SER A 325 3.04 7.18 -15.45
N LEU A 326 2.66 6.05 -16.05
CA LEU A 326 3.61 5.08 -16.64
C LEU A 326 4.55 5.69 -17.70
N SER A 327 4.09 6.73 -18.41
CA SER A 327 4.88 7.43 -19.42
C SER A 327 5.82 8.50 -18.84
N ASP A 328 5.67 8.85 -17.57
CA ASP A 328 6.41 9.97 -17.00
C ASP A 328 7.84 9.55 -16.63
N PRO A 329 8.85 10.37 -17.01
CA PRO A 329 10.23 10.08 -16.66
C PRO A 329 10.42 10.05 -15.15
N PHE A 330 11.47 9.34 -14.73
CA PHE A 330 11.94 9.33 -13.36
C PHE A 330 12.30 10.75 -12.89
N VAL A 331 11.92 11.09 -11.65
CA VAL A 331 12.23 12.37 -11.02
C VAL A 331 13.45 12.19 -10.12
N ASP A 332 14.61 12.64 -10.60
CA ASP A 332 15.81 12.70 -9.76
C ASP A 332 15.67 13.82 -8.72
N THR A 333 15.65 13.40 -7.45
CA THR A 333 15.51 14.30 -6.30
C THR A 333 16.85 14.86 -5.82
N THR A 334 17.97 14.38 -6.37
CA THR A 334 19.33 14.75 -5.96
C THR A 334 19.60 16.23 -6.22
N GLY A 335 20.00 16.96 -5.17
CA GLY A 335 20.32 18.39 -5.25
C GLY A 335 19.12 19.30 -5.54
N LYS A 336 17.88 18.81 -5.46
CA LYS A 336 16.66 19.60 -5.72
C LYS A 336 16.16 20.37 -4.50
N PHE A 337 16.66 20.05 -3.32
CA PHE A 337 16.23 20.66 -2.07
C PHE A 337 17.19 21.77 -1.63
N GLY A 338 16.62 22.88 -1.18
CA GLY A 338 17.29 23.80 -0.27
C GLY A 338 17.32 23.24 1.16
N THR A 339 17.92 24.00 2.08
CA THR A 339 17.97 23.64 3.50
C THR A 339 17.56 24.80 4.38
N LEU A 340 16.92 24.47 5.51
CA LEU A 340 16.61 25.35 6.62
C LEU A 340 17.21 24.76 7.89
N VAL A 341 18.02 25.53 8.59
CA VAL A 341 18.45 25.19 9.96
C VAL A 341 17.51 25.90 10.92
N ASP A 342 16.77 25.14 11.71
CA ASP A 342 15.90 25.69 12.74
C ASP A 342 16.76 26.18 13.91
N SER A 343 16.70 27.49 14.16
CA SER A 343 17.51 28.14 15.20
C SER A 343 17.12 27.74 16.62
N ARG A 344 15.95 27.11 16.80
CA ARG A 344 15.39 26.76 18.11
C ARG A 344 15.93 25.44 18.65
N ASP A 345 16.24 24.49 17.77
CA ASP A 345 16.72 23.14 18.13
C ASP A 345 17.92 22.66 17.30
N GLY A 346 18.33 23.39 16.26
CA GLY A 346 19.42 23.05 15.35
C GLY A 346 19.05 22.03 14.27
N HIS A 347 17.78 21.64 14.15
CA HIS A 347 17.35 20.65 13.18
C HIS A 347 17.46 21.17 11.74
N VAL A 348 17.83 20.29 10.79
CA VAL A 348 18.02 20.67 9.38
C VAL A 348 16.89 20.09 8.54
N TYR A 349 16.03 20.97 8.02
CA TYR A 349 14.92 20.60 7.15
C TYR A 349 15.25 20.86 5.67
N LYS A 350 14.81 19.96 4.79
CA LYS A 350 14.78 20.18 3.35
C LYS A 350 13.68 21.18 3.01
N THR A 351 13.95 22.06 2.06
CA THR A 351 12.99 23.03 1.56
C THR A 351 12.87 22.96 0.04
N LEU A 352 11.70 23.26 -0.50
CA LEU A 352 11.45 23.30 -1.94
C LEU A 352 10.76 24.61 -2.32
N THR A 353 11.30 25.31 -3.32
CA THR A 353 10.66 26.49 -3.89
C THR A 353 9.70 26.08 -4.99
N LEU A 354 8.42 26.39 -4.80
CA LEU A 354 7.38 26.20 -5.80
C LEU A 354 7.17 27.50 -6.56
N LYS A 355 7.07 27.42 -7.89
CA LYS A 355 6.73 28.55 -8.76
C LYS A 355 5.31 28.38 -9.29
N PHE A 356 4.49 29.38 -9.07
CA PHE A 356 3.11 29.44 -9.54
C PHE A 356 3.05 30.01 -10.97
N GLU A 357 1.94 29.77 -11.67
CA GLU A 357 1.77 30.18 -13.07
C GLU A 357 1.83 31.70 -13.26
N ASN A 358 1.42 32.46 -12.25
CA ASN A 358 1.45 33.93 -12.25
C ASN A 358 2.87 34.52 -12.05
N GLY A 359 3.90 33.68 -11.94
CA GLY A 359 5.29 34.09 -11.75
C GLY A 359 5.71 34.23 -10.28
N ASP A 360 4.76 34.10 -9.35
CA ASP A 360 5.06 34.10 -7.93
C ASP A 360 5.75 32.81 -7.49
N SER A 361 6.31 32.83 -6.28
CA SER A 361 6.89 31.64 -5.67
C SER A 361 6.68 31.59 -4.17
N ALA A 362 6.63 30.39 -3.61
CA ALA A 362 6.64 30.16 -2.18
C ALA A 362 7.66 29.08 -1.83
N VAL A 363 8.24 29.15 -0.63
CA VAL A 363 9.17 28.13 -0.15
C VAL A 363 8.47 27.25 0.87
N TRP A 364 8.42 25.96 0.54
CA TRP A 364 7.80 24.93 1.33
C TRP A 364 8.85 24.13 2.09
N MET A 365 8.55 23.75 3.32
CA MET A 365 9.30 22.69 3.99
C MET A 365 8.95 21.37 3.28
N ALA A 366 9.93 20.66 2.74
CA ALA A 366 9.68 19.37 2.09
C ALA A 366 9.56 18.26 3.14
N ASN A 367 10.24 18.43 4.28
CA ASN A 367 10.08 17.57 5.44
C ASN A 367 8.83 17.92 6.25
N THR A 368 8.47 16.99 7.12
CA THR A 368 7.61 17.28 8.26
C THR A 368 8.42 18.03 9.33
N LEU A 369 7.77 18.94 10.06
CA LEU A 369 8.36 19.61 11.21
C LEU A 369 8.58 18.60 12.34
N GLU A 370 9.81 18.50 12.83
CA GLU A 370 10.23 17.55 13.87
C GLU A 370 10.72 18.24 15.16
N PHE A 371 10.19 19.45 15.42
CA PHE A 371 10.49 20.24 16.61
C PHE A 371 10.03 19.56 17.92
N LYS A 372 9.00 18.70 17.85
CA LYS A 372 8.53 17.89 18.97
C LYS A 372 8.22 16.47 18.52
N SER A 373 8.34 15.51 19.45
CA SER A 373 7.96 14.11 19.21
C SER A 373 6.45 13.92 19.02
N LYS A 374 5.63 14.83 19.57
CA LYS A 374 4.17 14.91 19.39
C LYS A 374 3.75 16.37 19.48
N TYR A 375 2.80 16.75 18.64
CA TYR A 375 2.16 18.06 18.69
C TYR A 375 0.76 17.91 19.26
N THR A 376 0.43 18.79 20.19
CA THR A 376 -0.92 18.96 20.71
C THR A 376 -1.64 20.07 19.95
N TYR A 377 -2.96 20.13 20.08
CA TYR A 377 -3.73 21.25 19.56
C TYR A 377 -3.31 22.60 20.19
N GLU A 378 -2.92 22.60 21.47
CA GLU A 378 -2.40 23.81 22.14
C GLU A 378 -1.10 24.29 21.49
N ASP A 379 -0.24 23.35 21.06
CA ASP A 379 0.99 23.68 20.35
C ASP A 379 0.72 24.46 19.05
N ILE A 380 -0.33 24.12 18.31
CA ILE A 380 -0.73 24.80 17.06
C ILE A 380 -1.08 26.28 17.30
N ASN A 381 -1.52 26.63 18.51
CA ASN A 381 -1.81 28.00 18.92
C ASN A 381 -0.55 28.80 19.33
N THR A 382 0.63 28.16 19.33
CA THR A 382 1.92 28.79 19.61
C THR A 382 2.75 28.99 18.33
N LYS A 383 3.88 29.72 18.41
CA LYS A 383 4.78 29.93 17.26
C LYS A 383 5.59 28.65 16.95
N LEU A 384 4.95 27.69 16.28
CA LEU A 384 5.53 26.39 15.94
C LEU A 384 6.51 26.38 14.77
N CYS A 385 6.30 27.23 13.78
CA CYS A 385 7.23 27.33 12.66
C CYS A 385 8.43 28.25 13.01
N PRO A 386 9.59 28.03 12.38
CA PRO A 386 10.76 28.89 12.57
C PRO A 386 10.48 30.36 12.22
N ASP A 387 11.38 31.26 12.62
CA ASP A 387 11.23 32.68 12.31
C ASP A 387 11.08 32.92 10.80
N ASN A 388 10.08 33.75 10.43
CA ASN A 388 9.64 34.02 9.05
C ASN A 388 8.98 32.85 8.31
N TRP A 389 8.66 31.76 9.02
CA TRP A 389 7.81 30.68 8.52
C TRP A 389 6.50 30.64 9.30
N HIS A 390 5.43 30.18 8.66
CA HIS A 390 4.13 29.96 9.28
C HIS A 390 3.56 28.59 8.93
N ILE A 391 2.61 28.13 9.74
CA ILE A 391 1.82 26.94 9.45
C ILE A 391 0.96 27.25 8.24
N THR A 392 0.87 26.32 7.29
CA THR A 392 0.12 26.53 6.07
C THR A 392 -1.38 26.78 6.33
N SER A 393 -1.98 27.65 5.56
CA SER A 393 -3.44 27.74 5.46
C SER A 393 -3.98 26.65 4.52
N LYS A 394 -5.28 26.37 4.61
CA LYS A 394 -5.92 25.47 3.63
C LYS A 394 -5.77 25.95 2.20
N ASN A 395 -5.90 27.26 1.97
CA ASN A 395 -5.75 27.83 0.63
C ASN A 395 -4.33 27.66 0.09
N GLU A 396 -3.30 27.94 0.91
CA GLU A 396 -1.90 27.70 0.51
C GLU A 396 -1.65 26.23 0.16
N TRP A 397 -2.20 25.30 0.96
CA TRP A 397 -2.09 23.88 0.70
C TRP A 397 -2.82 23.45 -0.59
N ASN A 398 -4.06 23.89 -0.79
CA ASN A 398 -4.84 23.57 -1.98
C ASN A 398 -4.15 24.07 -3.25
N ASN A 399 -3.61 25.29 -3.22
CA ASN A 399 -2.86 25.84 -4.36
C ASN A 399 -1.58 25.04 -4.64
N MET A 400 -0.89 24.57 -3.60
CA MET A 400 0.23 23.66 -3.77
C MET A 400 -0.22 22.32 -4.36
N LEU A 401 -1.32 21.73 -3.89
CA LEU A 401 -1.84 20.47 -4.43
C LEU A 401 -2.19 20.60 -5.91
N GLU A 402 -2.92 21.65 -6.30
CA GLU A 402 -3.25 21.91 -7.71
C GLU A 402 -1.98 21.99 -8.56
N LEU A 403 -0.96 22.71 -8.06
CA LEU A 403 0.34 22.82 -8.72
C LEU A 403 1.04 21.45 -8.84
N THR A 404 1.01 20.61 -7.81
CA THR A 404 1.62 19.26 -7.86
C THR A 404 0.87 18.29 -8.78
N GLN A 405 -0.45 18.44 -8.92
CA GLN A 405 -1.24 17.65 -9.86
C GLN A 405 -0.95 18.04 -11.31
N LYS A 406 -0.75 19.33 -11.58
CA LYS A 406 -0.33 19.83 -12.90
C LYS A 406 1.15 19.52 -13.21
N ASN A 407 2.00 19.49 -12.19
CA ASN A 407 3.42 19.21 -12.30
C ASN A 407 3.84 18.13 -11.30
N TYR A 408 3.77 16.88 -11.74
CA TYR A 408 4.10 15.70 -10.93
C TYR A 408 5.50 15.77 -10.31
N GLN A 409 6.46 16.49 -10.89
CA GLN A 409 7.81 16.60 -10.33
C GLN A 409 7.80 17.28 -8.96
N TYR A 410 6.95 18.30 -8.78
CA TYR A 410 6.76 18.89 -7.46
C TYR A 410 6.08 17.92 -6.50
N GLY A 411 5.15 17.10 -7.01
CA GLY A 411 4.53 16.02 -6.25
C GLY A 411 5.56 15.01 -5.71
N GLU A 412 6.43 14.50 -6.57
CA GLU A 412 7.48 13.53 -6.20
C GLU A 412 8.53 14.11 -5.25
N LEU A 413 8.75 15.44 -5.28
CA LEU A 413 9.68 16.11 -4.38
C LEU A 413 9.07 16.41 -3.02
N LEU A 414 7.76 16.68 -2.96
CA LEU A 414 7.07 17.07 -1.73
C LEU A 414 6.49 15.89 -0.97
N PHE A 415 6.10 14.83 -1.67
CA PHE A 415 5.38 13.69 -1.12
C PHE A 415 6.14 12.40 -1.41
N ASP A 416 6.29 11.58 -0.38
CA ASP A 416 6.90 10.26 -0.50
C ASP A 416 6.01 9.31 -1.33
N GLN A 417 6.21 9.30 -2.65
CA GLN A 417 5.47 8.47 -3.61
C GLN A 417 3.94 8.60 -3.47
N GLY A 418 3.46 9.79 -3.08
CA GLY A 418 2.05 10.07 -2.80
C GLY A 418 1.48 9.51 -1.49
N ASN A 419 2.26 8.79 -0.68
CA ASN A 419 1.79 8.25 0.60
C ASN A 419 1.38 9.36 1.56
N ASP A 420 2.18 10.43 1.64
CA ASP A 420 1.88 11.63 2.44
C ASP A 420 0.64 12.39 1.95
N PHE A 421 0.20 12.14 0.71
CA PHE A 421 -0.99 12.75 0.11
C PHE A 421 -2.25 11.86 0.27
N LYS A 422 -2.15 10.55 0.02
CA LYS A 422 -3.31 9.63 0.03
C LYS A 422 -3.81 9.23 1.42
N TRP A 423 -2.93 9.21 2.43
CA TRP A 423 -3.24 8.71 3.76
C TRP A 423 -2.87 9.76 4.82
N ASN A 424 -3.87 10.47 5.37
CA ASN A 424 -3.97 10.99 6.75
C ASN A 424 -4.51 12.43 6.87
N ASP A 425 -5.37 12.62 7.88
CA ASP A 425 -5.32 13.53 9.05
C ASP A 425 -4.22 14.63 9.13
N ASN A 426 -3.04 14.43 8.52
CA ASN A 426 -1.93 15.38 8.44
C ASN A 426 -2.26 16.63 7.62
N TYR A 427 -3.08 16.49 6.57
CA TYR A 427 -3.63 17.61 5.81
C TYR A 427 -4.40 18.56 6.73
N TYR A 428 -5.25 18.00 7.59
CA TYR A 428 -6.12 18.78 8.48
C TYR A 428 -5.32 19.57 9.51
N VAL A 429 -4.26 18.98 10.09
CA VAL A 429 -3.40 19.67 11.07
C VAL A 429 -2.56 20.77 10.42
N SER A 430 -2.01 20.50 9.23
CA SER A 430 -1.24 21.48 8.46
C SER A 430 -2.10 22.61 7.90
N THR A 431 -3.44 22.51 7.86
CA THR A 431 -4.35 23.51 7.24
C THR A 431 -5.33 24.14 8.22
N THR A 432 -5.02 24.08 9.52
CA THR A 432 -5.90 24.38 10.68
C THR A 432 -6.59 25.75 10.73
N ASP A 433 -6.46 26.61 9.72
CA ASP A 433 -7.28 27.82 9.59
C ASP A 433 -8.79 27.53 9.51
N GLU A 434 -9.22 26.30 9.17
CA GLU A 434 -10.62 26.00 8.84
C GLU A 434 -11.42 25.11 9.81
N TYR A 435 -10.78 24.40 10.74
CA TYR A 435 -11.43 23.36 11.55
C TYR A 435 -11.36 23.59 13.06
N ILE A 436 -11.34 24.85 13.49
CA ILE A 436 -11.56 25.18 14.90
C ILE A 436 -13.04 25.54 15.08
N ASN A 437 -13.92 24.55 15.00
CA ASN A 437 -15.29 24.73 15.48
C ASN A 437 -15.21 24.93 17.00
N ILE A 438 -15.19 26.19 17.44
CA ILE A 438 -15.28 26.54 18.86
C ILE A 438 -16.73 26.31 19.26
N HIS A 439 -17.04 25.18 19.90
CA HIS A 439 -18.33 24.99 20.55
C HIS A 439 -18.18 25.34 22.04
N TYR A 440 -18.94 26.33 22.49
CA TYR A 440 -19.07 26.60 23.92
C TYR A 440 -20.17 25.69 24.48
N LEU A 441 -19.77 24.78 25.36
CA LEU A 441 -20.67 23.88 26.08
C LEU A 441 -20.52 24.22 27.57
N ASN A 442 -21.58 24.70 28.22
CA ASN A 442 -21.62 25.04 29.66
C ASN A 442 -20.63 26.11 30.16
N GLY A 443 -20.23 27.07 29.32
CA GLY A 443 -19.28 28.12 29.71
C GLY A 443 -17.82 27.64 29.77
N GLU A 444 -17.55 26.41 29.33
CA GLU A 444 -16.21 25.90 29.04
C GLU A 444 -16.06 25.63 27.52
N VAL A 445 -14.85 25.80 27.01
CA VAL A 445 -14.54 25.63 25.58
C VAL A 445 -14.41 24.13 25.28
N TYR A 446 -15.29 23.59 24.45
CA TYR A 446 -15.21 22.21 23.96
C TYR A 446 -15.04 22.18 22.44
N TYR A 447 -14.18 21.29 21.96
CA TYR A 447 -13.90 21.06 20.54
C TYR A 447 -14.73 19.87 20.08
N THR A 448 -15.63 20.01 19.09
CA THR A 448 -16.41 18.86 18.58
C THR A 448 -16.14 18.56 17.11
N ASP A 449 -15.57 17.38 16.91
CA ASP A 449 -15.83 16.34 15.89
C ASP A 449 -16.81 16.68 14.75
N VAL A 450 -16.34 17.43 13.75
CA VAL A 450 -16.80 17.20 12.38
C VAL A 450 -15.58 17.29 11.47
N GLY A 451 -14.95 16.14 11.25
CA GLY A 451 -13.63 15.98 10.64
C GLY A 451 -12.62 15.31 11.59
N THR A 452 -12.99 14.17 12.18
CA THR A 452 -12.10 13.24 12.93
C THR A 452 -11.05 13.90 13.81
N PHE A 453 -11.46 14.50 14.93
CA PHE A 453 -10.56 14.73 16.05
C PHE A 453 -11.31 14.40 17.34
N SER A 454 -11.52 13.11 17.55
CA SER A 454 -12.14 12.60 18.75
C SER A 454 -11.19 12.77 19.94
N PRO A 455 -11.60 13.45 21.03
CA PRO A 455 -10.77 13.59 22.23
C PRO A 455 -10.56 12.25 22.96
N TYR A 456 -11.31 11.20 22.60
CA TYR A 456 -11.15 9.83 23.14
C TYR A 456 -10.15 8.97 22.38
N TYR A 457 -9.83 9.34 21.13
CA TYR A 457 -8.68 8.80 20.45
C TYR A 457 -7.53 9.78 20.66
N SER A 458 -6.68 9.51 21.66
CA SER A 458 -5.30 9.95 21.51
C SER A 458 -4.86 9.41 20.16
N THR A 459 -4.67 10.28 19.17
CA THR A 459 -3.95 9.86 17.98
C THR A 459 -2.58 9.45 18.50
N SER A 460 -2.37 8.14 18.55
CA SER A 460 -1.06 7.53 18.69
C SER A 460 -0.22 7.75 17.42
N GLY A 461 -0.69 8.60 16.48
CA GLY A 461 0.02 9.07 15.31
C GLY A 461 0.52 10.51 15.48
N THR A 462 1.79 10.73 15.17
CA THR A 462 2.45 12.03 15.09
C THR A 462 1.82 12.87 13.98
N ALA A 463 1.09 13.93 14.32
CA ALA A 463 0.58 14.87 13.33
C ALA A 463 1.74 15.50 12.54
N LYS A 464 1.74 15.35 11.21
CA LYS A 464 2.78 15.92 10.36
C LYS A 464 2.44 17.38 10.03
N ILE A 465 3.21 18.33 10.59
CA ILE A 465 3.07 19.77 10.33
C ILE A 465 4.07 20.20 9.24
N ARG A 466 3.64 21.01 8.28
CA ARG A 466 4.53 21.61 7.27
C ARG A 466 4.49 23.13 7.37
N CYS A 467 5.66 23.75 7.37
CA CYS A 467 5.80 25.20 7.38
C CYS A 467 6.03 25.74 5.98
N ILE A 468 5.54 26.96 5.73
CA ILE A 468 5.74 27.70 4.50
C ILE A 468 6.29 29.09 4.81
N LYS A 469 7.00 29.68 3.86
CA LYS A 469 7.40 31.09 3.91
C LYS A 469 7.36 31.73 2.53
N ASP A 470 7.50 33.06 2.53
CA ASP A 470 7.57 33.88 1.32
C ASP A 470 6.33 33.68 0.41
N TYR A 471 5.20 33.24 0.99
CA TYR A 471 3.97 33.02 0.22
C TYR A 471 3.40 34.38 -0.22
N PRO A 472 2.99 34.52 -1.50
CA PRO A 472 2.41 35.76 -2.00
C PRO A 472 1.16 36.12 -1.20
N LYS A 473 1.19 37.28 -0.54
CA LYS A 473 -0.01 37.77 0.13
C LYS A 473 -1.03 38.18 -0.93
N PRO A 474 -2.31 37.81 -0.77
CA PRO A 474 -3.35 38.37 -1.64
C PRO A 474 -3.26 39.90 -1.56
N GLU A 475 -3.27 40.54 -2.73
CA GLU A 475 -3.20 41.99 -2.83
C GLU A 475 -4.41 42.56 -2.07
N LYS A 476 -4.16 43.34 -1.01
CA LYS A 476 -5.25 43.91 -0.21
C LYS A 476 -6.02 44.86 -1.11
N ILE A 477 -7.23 44.48 -1.53
CA ILE A 477 -8.14 45.41 -2.19
C ILE A 477 -8.47 46.49 -1.16
N PRO A 478 -8.13 47.77 -1.40
CA PRO A 478 -8.47 48.83 -0.48
C PRO A 478 -10.00 48.91 -0.34
N VAL A 479 -10.51 48.62 0.86
CA VAL A 479 -11.94 48.71 1.14
C VAL A 479 -12.28 50.16 1.44
N ASP A 480 -13.11 50.76 0.59
CA ASP A 480 -13.58 52.13 0.79
C ASP A 480 -14.68 52.17 1.87
N THR A 481 -14.26 52.21 3.14
CA THR A 481 -15.17 52.21 4.29
C THR A 481 -16.06 53.46 4.35
N ALA A 482 -15.82 54.49 3.54
CA ALA A 482 -16.68 55.67 3.45
C ALA A 482 -18.04 55.35 2.79
N LYS A 483 -18.15 54.22 2.08
CA LYS A 483 -19.41 53.75 1.48
C LYS A 483 -20.43 53.22 2.49
N TYR A 484 -20.05 53.01 3.75
CA TYR A 484 -20.99 52.53 4.75
C TYR A 484 -21.93 53.64 5.23
N GLY A 485 -23.22 53.32 5.20
CA GLY A 485 -24.22 54.01 6.01
C GLY A 485 -24.24 53.50 7.45
N LYS A 486 -25.19 54.03 8.23
CA LYS A 486 -25.34 53.71 9.66
C LYS A 486 -26.81 53.43 9.99
N LEU A 487 -27.05 52.32 10.68
CA LEU A 487 -28.30 51.98 11.32
C LEU A 487 -28.09 51.97 12.84
N ILE A 488 -28.97 52.66 13.57
CA ILE A 488 -29.03 52.60 15.03
C ILE A 488 -30.27 51.80 15.38
N ASP A 489 -30.11 50.69 16.10
CA ASP A 489 -31.22 49.90 16.61
C ASP A 489 -31.70 50.50 17.93
N ASN A 490 -32.92 51.02 17.93
CA ASN A 490 -33.49 51.71 19.09
C ASN A 490 -33.82 50.76 20.26
N ARG A 491 -33.80 49.43 20.02
CA ARG A 491 -34.15 48.43 21.02
C ARG A 491 -33.01 48.17 22.00
N ASP A 492 -31.77 48.26 21.54
CA ASP A 492 -30.55 47.94 22.29
C ASP A 492 -29.44 49.01 22.17
N GLY A 493 -29.59 50.01 21.29
CA GLY A 493 -28.61 51.05 21.04
C GLY A 493 -27.46 50.64 20.12
N ASN A 494 -27.49 49.42 19.56
CA ASN A 494 -26.42 48.92 18.70
C ASN A 494 -26.34 49.70 17.38
N VAL A 495 -25.11 49.86 16.90
CA VAL A 495 -24.81 50.59 15.66
C VAL A 495 -24.30 49.62 14.60
N TYR A 496 -25.07 49.47 13.53
CA TYR A 496 -24.75 48.58 12.42
C TYR A 496 -24.31 49.39 11.20
N LYS A 497 -23.30 48.90 10.48
CA LYS A 497 -22.95 49.43 9.16
C LYS A 497 -24.00 48.96 8.16
N THR A 498 -24.40 49.82 7.24
CA THR A 498 -25.28 49.47 6.11
C THR A 498 -24.56 49.75 4.80
N LEU A 499 -24.93 49.07 3.73
CA LEU A 499 -24.37 49.25 2.40
C LEU A 499 -25.51 49.35 1.38
N ASP A 500 -25.53 50.44 0.63
CA ASP A 500 -26.43 50.58 -0.52
C ASP A 500 -25.80 49.85 -1.72
N ILE A 501 -26.54 48.89 -2.27
CA ILE A 501 -26.08 48.02 -3.35
C ILE A 501 -27.01 48.21 -4.54
N GLU A 502 -26.44 48.63 -5.66
CA GLU A 502 -27.13 48.62 -6.96
C GLU A 502 -27.13 47.19 -7.50
N MET A 503 -28.33 46.63 -7.64
CA MET A 503 -28.58 45.27 -8.12
C MET A 503 -28.51 45.21 -9.64
N SER A 504 -28.37 44.01 -10.20
CA SER A 504 -28.31 43.78 -11.67
C SER A 504 -29.53 44.31 -12.43
N ASP A 505 -30.68 44.49 -11.75
CA ASP A 505 -31.92 45.04 -12.32
C ASP A 505 -32.03 46.58 -12.21
N GLY A 506 -30.97 47.27 -11.76
CA GLY A 506 -30.91 48.73 -11.60
C GLY A 506 -31.60 49.25 -10.34
N THR A 507 -32.12 48.38 -9.47
CA THR A 507 -32.66 48.79 -8.17
C THR A 507 -31.54 48.97 -7.14
N THR A 508 -31.69 49.91 -6.22
CA THR A 508 -30.78 50.06 -5.08
C THR A 508 -31.42 49.49 -3.82
N VAL A 509 -30.76 48.54 -3.19
CA VAL A 509 -31.23 47.91 -1.95
C VAL A 509 -30.20 48.15 -0.85
N THR A 510 -30.66 48.63 0.31
CA THR A 510 -29.81 48.80 1.49
C THR A 510 -29.74 47.51 2.29
N TRP A 511 -28.55 46.93 2.37
CA TRP A 511 -28.27 45.77 3.21
C TRP A 511 -27.59 46.19 4.50
N MET A 512 -27.87 45.49 5.61
CA MET A 512 -26.95 45.53 6.75
C MET A 512 -25.60 44.95 6.30
N ALA A 513 -24.53 45.73 6.41
CA ALA A 513 -23.17 45.28 6.15
C ALA A 513 -22.60 44.50 7.35
N SER A 514 -22.98 44.92 8.55
CA SER A 514 -22.72 44.22 9.83
C SER A 514 -23.73 43.08 10.06
N LEU A 515 -23.33 42.08 10.84
CA LEU A 515 -24.25 41.06 11.36
C LEU A 515 -25.05 41.62 12.54
N LEU A 516 -26.25 41.09 12.77
CA LEU A 516 -27.10 41.49 13.90
C LEU A 516 -26.49 41.04 15.24
N GLU A 517 -26.54 41.93 16.23
CA GLU A 517 -25.97 41.76 17.59
C GLU A 517 -27.03 42.00 18.69
N PHE A 518 -28.31 41.99 18.30
CA PHE A 518 -29.44 42.15 19.21
C PHE A 518 -29.54 40.97 20.18
N GLU A 519 -29.73 41.24 21.48
CA GLU A 519 -29.87 40.19 22.48
C GLU A 519 -31.31 39.67 22.52
N ALA A 520 -31.54 38.49 21.92
CA ALA A 520 -32.85 37.83 21.92
C ALA A 520 -33.20 37.29 23.33
N PRO A 521 -34.50 37.13 23.66
CA PRO A 521 -34.92 36.45 24.89
C PRO A 521 -34.26 35.07 25.04
N ALA A 522 -33.91 34.72 26.28
CA ALA A 522 -33.28 33.45 26.61
C ALA A 522 -34.18 32.27 26.24
N THR A 523 -33.60 31.24 25.65
CA THR A 523 -34.33 30.04 25.23
C THR A 523 -34.38 28.97 26.34
N THR A 524 -35.49 28.25 26.44
CA THR A 524 -35.63 27.08 27.32
C THR A 524 -35.09 25.80 26.71
N ASP A 525 -34.58 25.86 25.47
CA ASP A 525 -33.90 24.74 24.84
C ASP A 525 -32.63 24.40 25.62
N SER A 526 -32.74 23.39 26.48
CA SER A 526 -31.67 22.92 27.37
C SER A 526 -30.50 22.27 26.66
N ASN A 527 -30.59 22.11 25.33
CA ASN A 527 -29.52 21.53 24.57
C ASN A 527 -28.42 22.56 24.31
N THR A 528 -27.36 22.43 25.11
CA THR A 528 -26.19 23.31 25.20
C THR A 528 -25.38 23.40 23.92
N PHE A 529 -25.64 22.51 22.94
CA PHE A 529 -25.10 22.57 21.59
C PHE A 529 -25.75 23.69 20.72
N TYR A 530 -26.90 24.24 21.14
CA TYR A 530 -27.73 25.20 20.38
C TYR A 530 -27.93 26.53 21.08
N ALA A 531 -27.26 26.76 22.20
CA ALA A 531 -27.37 28.00 22.94
C ALA A 531 -26.89 29.17 22.05
N PRO A 532 -27.64 30.29 21.97
CA PRO A 532 -27.17 31.53 21.36
C PRO A 532 -25.81 31.95 21.93
N GLN A 533 -24.81 32.12 21.06
CA GLN A 533 -23.48 32.59 21.42
C GLN A 533 -23.25 34.01 20.87
N HIS A 534 -22.46 34.79 21.62
CA HIS A 534 -21.96 36.08 21.16
C HIS A 534 -20.47 35.94 20.87
N PHE A 535 -20.08 36.26 19.63
CA PHE A 535 -18.70 36.27 19.20
C PHE A 535 -18.26 37.73 19.04
N PRO A 536 -17.40 38.26 19.92
CA PRO A 536 -16.96 39.65 19.80
C PRO A 536 -16.38 39.93 18.42
N GLY A 537 -17.01 40.82 17.64
CA GLY A 537 -16.62 41.17 16.26
C GLY A 537 -17.31 40.39 15.14
N TYR A 538 -18.11 39.36 15.46
CA TYR A 538 -18.66 38.39 14.51
C TYR A 538 -20.18 38.19 14.57
N GLY A 539 -20.93 38.99 15.34
CA GLY A 539 -22.38 38.83 15.45
C GLY A 539 -22.81 37.99 16.65
N ARG A 540 -24.13 37.96 16.87
CA ARG A 540 -24.80 36.96 17.69
C ARG A 540 -25.42 35.88 16.82
N THR A 541 -25.48 34.67 17.35
CA THR A 541 -26.23 33.57 16.74
C THR A 541 -27.61 33.44 17.36
N TYR A 542 -28.61 33.05 16.58
CA TYR A 542 -30.02 32.98 16.98
C TYR A 542 -30.64 31.63 16.61
N THR A 543 -31.59 31.16 17.41
CA THR A 543 -32.47 30.06 17.00
C THR A 543 -33.44 30.56 15.92
N TYR A 544 -34.02 29.64 15.14
CA TYR A 544 -35.00 30.05 14.12
C TYR A 544 -36.22 30.77 14.76
N LYS A 545 -36.66 30.33 15.95
CA LYS A 545 -37.80 30.93 16.67
C LYS A 545 -37.47 32.36 17.07
N GLN A 546 -36.26 32.59 17.57
CA GLN A 546 -35.76 33.92 17.89
C GLN A 546 -35.72 34.81 16.64
N ILE A 547 -35.22 34.30 15.51
CA ILE A 547 -35.21 35.07 14.25
C ILE A 547 -36.62 35.49 13.82
N LEU A 548 -37.59 34.59 13.90
CA LEU A 548 -38.98 34.88 13.57
C LEU A 548 -39.72 35.69 14.65
N ASN A 549 -39.03 36.05 15.74
CA ASN A 549 -39.59 36.72 16.91
C ASN A 549 -40.81 35.96 17.49
N LYS A 550 -40.67 34.64 17.65
CA LYS A 550 -41.66 33.73 18.21
C LYS A 550 -41.21 33.19 19.57
N PRO A 551 -42.15 32.89 20.49
CA PRO A 551 -41.80 32.32 21.78
C PRO A 551 -41.22 30.91 21.60
N ASP A 552 -40.38 30.47 22.54
CA ASP A 552 -39.67 29.20 22.44
C ASP A 552 -40.57 27.97 22.42
N ASP A 553 -41.80 28.08 22.92
CA ASP A 553 -42.82 27.03 22.92
C ASP A 553 -43.74 27.06 21.68
N ALA A 554 -43.54 28.00 20.75
CA ALA A 554 -44.32 28.08 19.52
C ALA A 554 -44.26 26.76 18.72
N ASP A 555 -45.41 26.29 18.25
CA ASP A 555 -45.49 25.14 17.35
C ASP A 555 -44.91 25.50 15.98
N THR A 556 -44.10 24.60 15.44
CA THR A 556 -43.58 24.64 14.07
C THR A 556 -44.67 24.87 13.02
N THR A 557 -45.90 24.44 13.27
CA THR A 557 -47.02 24.65 12.34
C THR A 557 -47.43 26.13 12.20
N GLU A 558 -47.18 26.94 13.22
CA GLU A 558 -47.48 28.39 13.25
C GLU A 558 -46.51 29.22 12.40
N LEU A 559 -45.46 28.59 11.86
CA LEU A 559 -44.42 29.24 11.08
C LEU A 559 -44.66 29.15 9.58
N TYR A 560 -45.38 28.13 9.12
CA TYR A 560 -45.68 27.92 7.70
C TYR A 560 -46.37 29.12 7.04
N PRO A 561 -47.29 29.86 7.72
CA PRO A 561 -47.87 31.06 7.13
C PRO A 561 -46.85 32.18 6.89
N LEU A 562 -45.89 32.38 7.79
CA LEU A 562 -44.84 33.40 7.64
C LEU A 562 -43.88 33.04 6.50
N LEU A 563 -43.57 31.75 6.38
CA LEU A 563 -42.79 31.22 5.28
C LEU A 563 -43.50 31.45 3.94
N TYR A 564 -44.78 31.07 3.85
CA TYR A 564 -45.56 31.22 2.62
C TYR A 564 -45.73 32.69 2.23
N ALA A 565 -45.92 33.58 3.21
CA ALA A 565 -45.95 35.01 3.00
C ALA A 565 -44.61 35.51 2.40
N ALA A 566 -43.47 35.11 2.99
CA ALA A 566 -42.15 35.48 2.48
C ALA A 566 -41.85 34.94 1.08
N GLU A 567 -42.31 33.72 0.75
CA GLU A 567 -42.21 33.13 -0.59
C GLU A 567 -43.00 33.92 -1.64
N ASN A 568 -44.12 34.52 -1.24
CA ASN A 568 -44.92 35.40 -2.10
C ASN A 568 -44.41 36.86 -2.10
N GLY A 569 -43.23 37.12 -1.53
CA GLY A 569 -42.57 38.42 -1.54
C GLY A 569 -43.00 39.36 -0.41
N GLU A 570 -43.75 38.88 0.59
CA GLU A 570 -44.02 39.69 1.79
C GLU A 570 -42.76 39.84 2.65
N LYS A 571 -42.55 41.05 3.16
CA LYS A 571 -41.39 41.38 4.01
C LYS A 571 -41.69 41.00 5.46
N ILE A 572 -41.00 39.99 5.96
CA ILE A 572 -41.16 39.50 7.34
C ILE A 572 -40.11 40.16 8.23
N GLN A 573 -40.53 41.11 9.07
CA GLN A 573 -39.62 41.82 9.99
C GLN A 573 -38.86 40.83 10.91
N GLY A 574 -39.58 39.96 11.62
CA GLY A 574 -38.99 39.07 12.62
C GLY A 574 -38.18 39.83 13.68
N ILE A 575 -36.97 39.35 13.96
CA ILE A 575 -36.03 39.96 14.92
C ILE A 575 -35.30 41.19 14.35
N CYS A 576 -35.47 41.50 13.07
CA CYS A 576 -34.84 42.67 12.48
C CYS A 576 -35.39 43.98 13.06
N PRO A 577 -34.59 45.06 13.05
CA PRO A 577 -35.04 46.38 13.48
C PRO A 577 -36.26 46.87 12.68
N GLU A 578 -36.96 47.89 13.20
CA GLU A 578 -38.08 48.50 12.48
C GLU A 578 -37.64 48.98 11.08
N LYS A 579 -38.47 48.71 10.05
CA LYS A 579 -38.20 48.98 8.62
C LYS A 579 -37.11 48.11 7.99
N TYR A 580 -36.76 47.02 8.65
CA TYR A 580 -35.88 45.98 8.11
C TYR A 580 -36.55 44.62 8.25
N HIS A 581 -36.29 43.73 7.31
CA HIS A 581 -36.83 42.37 7.30
C HIS A 581 -35.77 41.30 7.15
N ILE A 582 -36.17 40.08 7.46
CA ILE A 582 -35.41 38.87 7.21
C ILE A 582 -35.40 38.63 5.70
N PRO A 583 -34.23 38.62 5.04
CA PRO A 583 -34.17 38.38 3.61
C PRO A 583 -34.75 37.02 3.21
N ASN A 584 -35.45 36.99 2.09
CA ASN A 584 -35.83 35.74 1.44
C ASN A 584 -34.70 35.24 0.51
N TYR A 585 -34.89 34.05 -0.05
CA TYR A 585 -33.91 33.44 -0.94
C TYR A 585 -33.64 34.27 -2.21
N HIS A 586 -34.67 34.91 -2.80
CA HIS A 586 -34.50 35.71 -4.00
C HIS A 586 -33.62 36.94 -3.77
N GLU A 587 -33.76 37.59 -2.61
CA GLU A 587 -32.91 38.72 -2.21
C GLU A 587 -31.48 38.27 -1.96
N TRP A 588 -31.29 37.10 -1.34
CA TRP A 588 -29.97 36.49 -1.17
C TRP A 588 -29.30 36.11 -2.48
N ASP A 589 -30.01 35.48 -3.42
CA ASP A 589 -29.45 35.05 -4.70
C ASP A 589 -28.98 36.26 -5.52
N LYS A 590 -29.75 37.35 -5.53
CA LYS A 590 -29.34 38.63 -6.12
C LYS A 590 -28.08 39.20 -5.47
N LEU A 591 -27.99 39.17 -4.14
CA LEU A 591 -26.80 39.62 -3.41
C LEU A 591 -25.56 38.78 -3.74
N LEU A 592 -25.73 37.47 -3.92
CA LEU A 592 -24.65 36.57 -4.31
C LEU A 592 -24.17 36.82 -5.73
N GLU A 593 -25.10 36.99 -6.68
CA GLU A 593 -24.79 37.30 -8.08
C GLU A 593 -23.94 38.57 -8.19
N ILE A 594 -24.36 39.66 -7.52
CA ILE A 594 -23.63 40.92 -7.56
C ILE A 594 -22.29 40.84 -6.82
N SER A 595 -22.21 40.10 -5.71
CA SER A 595 -20.95 39.91 -4.98
C SER A 595 -19.94 39.07 -5.75
N GLN A 596 -20.39 38.13 -6.59
CA GLN A 596 -19.52 37.33 -7.46
C GLN A 596 -19.00 38.14 -8.66
N SER A 597 -19.77 39.11 -9.13
CA SER A 597 -19.40 39.97 -10.26
C SER A 597 -18.68 41.27 -9.86
N ASN A 598 -18.80 41.70 -8.60
CA ASN A 598 -18.18 42.91 -8.06
C ASN A 598 -17.41 42.65 -6.76
N GLU A 599 -16.11 42.45 -6.90
CA GLU A 599 -15.22 42.15 -5.77
C GLU A 599 -15.19 43.28 -4.72
N GLN A 600 -15.39 44.55 -5.10
CA GLN A 600 -15.43 45.65 -4.11
C GLN A 600 -16.66 45.55 -3.21
N ILE A 601 -17.83 45.20 -3.75
CA ILE A 601 -19.05 44.96 -2.98
C ILE A 601 -18.87 43.76 -2.06
N LYS A 602 -18.31 42.66 -2.59
CA LYS A 602 -17.97 41.48 -1.79
C LYS A 602 -17.07 41.85 -0.61
N GLN A 603 -15.98 42.58 -0.85
CA GLN A 603 -15.09 43.00 0.23
C GLN A 603 -15.78 43.92 1.24
N LEU A 604 -16.64 44.85 0.80
CA LEU A 604 -17.42 45.70 1.72
C LEU A 604 -18.45 44.91 2.55
N LEU A 605 -18.96 43.79 2.06
CA LEU A 605 -19.91 42.96 2.82
C LEU A 605 -19.24 42.07 3.87
N ILE A 606 -17.95 41.76 3.69
CA ILE A 606 -17.19 40.87 4.59
C ILE A 606 -16.21 41.65 5.51
N TYR A 607 -15.75 42.84 5.10
CA TYR A 607 -14.83 43.67 5.90
C TYR A 607 -15.28 43.96 7.34
N PRO A 608 -16.58 44.18 7.64
CA PRO A 608 -17.04 44.36 9.01
C PRO A 608 -16.88 43.12 9.91
N GLN A 609 -16.53 41.95 9.35
CA GLN A 609 -16.37 40.67 10.03
C GLN A 609 -14.94 40.09 9.92
N GLN A 610 -13.94 40.89 9.53
CA GLN A 610 -12.54 40.45 9.44
C GLN A 610 -11.78 40.63 10.75
N ASP A 611 -11.07 39.58 11.20
CA ASP A 611 -9.98 39.72 12.16
C ASP A 611 -8.61 39.54 11.50
N PHE A 612 -7.63 40.27 12.03
CA PHE A 612 -6.23 40.09 11.66
C PHE A 612 -5.63 38.90 12.41
N ASN A 613 -5.39 37.78 11.68
CA ASN A 613 -4.74 36.61 12.24
C ASN A 613 -3.21 36.81 12.27
N LYS A 614 -2.69 37.11 13.46
CA LYS A 614 -1.26 37.32 13.70
C LYS A 614 -0.39 36.08 13.41
N ARG A 615 -0.97 34.88 13.34
CA ARG A 615 -0.25 33.58 13.20
C ARG A 615 0.15 33.30 11.76
N THR A 616 -0.77 33.56 10.83
CA THR A 616 -0.60 33.41 9.38
C THR A 616 -0.18 34.72 8.72
N ASN A 617 -0.24 35.83 9.46
CA ASN A 617 0.00 37.18 8.96
C ASN A 617 -0.94 37.56 7.78
N THR A 618 -2.15 37.01 7.83
CA THR A 618 -3.27 37.24 6.90
C THR A 618 -4.47 37.81 7.65
N TYR A 619 -5.37 38.49 6.92
CA TYR A 619 -6.74 38.65 7.41
C TYR A 619 -7.42 37.31 7.19
N ALA A 620 -7.93 36.70 8.25
CA ALA A 620 -8.58 35.40 8.16
C ALA A 620 -10.09 35.60 8.21
N PHE A 621 -10.77 35.01 7.23
CA PHE A 621 -12.19 34.71 7.34
C PHE A 621 -12.31 33.28 7.84
N TYR A 622 -13.28 33.01 8.72
CA TYR A 622 -13.60 31.65 9.11
C TYR A 622 -14.41 30.99 7.98
N ASP A 623 -13.73 30.28 7.07
CA ASP A 623 -14.26 29.88 5.75
C ASP A 623 -15.47 28.91 5.83
N LYS A 624 -15.56 28.07 6.88
CA LYS A 624 -16.62 27.03 6.98
C LYS A 624 -17.76 27.28 7.95
N SER A 625 -17.80 28.40 8.67
CA SER A 625 -18.95 28.72 9.55
C SER A 625 -19.46 30.15 9.47
N LEU A 626 -18.80 31.06 8.74
CA LEU A 626 -19.20 32.46 8.72
C LEU A 626 -19.13 33.07 7.33
N VAL A 627 -20.13 32.77 6.51
CA VAL A 627 -21.13 33.78 6.04
C VAL A 627 -22.51 33.13 5.97
N ASP A 628 -22.78 32.11 6.80
CA ASP A 628 -24.07 31.43 6.84
C ASP A 628 -25.13 32.34 7.45
N ASN A 629 -25.83 33.07 6.59
CA ASN A 629 -26.93 33.91 7.01
C ASN A 629 -28.24 33.16 6.82
N PHE A 630 -29.13 33.37 7.78
CA PHE A 630 -30.49 32.85 7.68
C PHE A 630 -31.23 33.54 6.52
N ASN A 631 -31.86 32.72 5.67
CA ASN A 631 -32.92 33.17 4.78
C ASN A 631 -34.21 32.44 5.15
N ILE A 632 -35.33 33.15 5.06
CA ILE A 632 -36.59 32.62 5.58
C ILE A 632 -37.22 31.55 4.69
N THR A 633 -36.95 31.54 3.37
CA THR A 633 -37.65 30.70 2.38
C THR A 633 -36.90 29.44 1.90
N GLY A 634 -35.61 29.27 2.18
CA GLY A 634 -34.85 28.09 1.73
C GLY A 634 -34.67 27.99 0.20
N ASN A 635 -34.17 26.83 -0.31
CA ASN A 635 -33.74 26.63 -1.71
C ASN A 635 -34.89 26.43 -2.75
N HIS A 636 -34.59 26.73 -4.02
CA HIS A 636 -35.43 26.65 -5.24
C HIS A 636 -35.95 25.24 -5.60
N ASP A 637 -35.27 24.16 -5.18
CA ASP A 637 -35.55 22.78 -5.61
C ASP A 637 -36.62 22.03 -4.79
N ARG A 638 -37.53 22.70 -4.06
CA ARG A 638 -38.63 22.02 -3.35
C ARG A 638 -39.55 21.20 -4.28
N GLU A 639 -39.56 21.52 -5.58
CA GLU A 639 -40.42 20.87 -6.58
C GLU A 639 -39.77 19.68 -7.30
N LYS A 640 -38.49 19.37 -7.06
CA LYS A 640 -37.85 18.19 -7.66
C LYS A 640 -37.95 17.00 -6.72
N GLU A 641 -38.84 16.06 -7.03
CA GLU A 641 -38.77 14.69 -6.50
C GLU A 641 -37.43 14.07 -6.92
N VAL A 642 -36.40 14.17 -6.09
CA VAL A 642 -35.16 13.43 -6.30
C VAL A 642 -35.38 11.99 -5.82
N VAL A 643 -35.81 11.13 -6.73
CA VAL A 643 -35.84 9.68 -6.51
C VAL A 643 -34.40 9.15 -6.57
N SER A 644 -33.74 9.02 -5.41
CA SER A 644 -32.47 8.31 -5.30
C SER A 644 -32.71 6.80 -5.15
N PRO A 645 -32.07 5.90 -5.93
CA PRO A 645 -32.36 4.46 -5.92
C PRO A 645 -31.93 3.71 -4.65
N TRP A 646 -31.18 4.35 -3.73
CA TRP A 646 -30.45 3.64 -2.67
C TRP A 646 -30.91 3.89 -1.23
N ARG A 647 -32.06 4.54 -1.00
CA ARG A 647 -32.66 4.58 0.35
C ARG A 647 -34.16 4.35 0.27
N TRP A 648 -34.61 3.24 0.87
CA TRP A 648 -36.01 2.90 0.99
C TRP A 648 -36.72 3.92 1.91
N THR A 649 -37.93 4.31 1.49
CA THR A 649 -38.94 5.12 2.19
C THR A 649 -38.52 6.50 2.70
N PHE A 650 -38.59 7.56 1.88
CA PHE A 650 -38.94 8.92 2.32
C PHE A 650 -39.26 9.80 1.09
N THR A 651 -40.54 10.12 0.87
CA THR A 651 -40.92 11.37 0.19
C THR A 651 -40.71 12.51 1.19
N ALA A 652 -39.46 12.92 1.37
CA ALA A 652 -39.13 14.05 2.22
C ALA A 652 -39.14 15.32 1.37
N THR A 653 -40.16 16.15 1.55
CA THR A 653 -40.08 17.58 1.24
C THR A 653 -38.82 18.13 1.93
N MET A 654 -37.89 18.71 1.15
CA MET A 654 -36.72 19.38 1.71
C MET A 654 -37.17 20.47 2.69
N GLN A 655 -36.47 20.57 3.83
CA GLN A 655 -36.83 21.49 4.91
C GLN A 655 -36.77 22.97 4.45
N PRO A 656 -37.67 23.84 4.94
CA PRO A 656 -37.90 25.18 4.38
C PRO A 656 -36.86 26.25 4.73
N PHE A 657 -35.82 25.93 5.50
CA PHE A 657 -34.85 26.90 6.03
C PHE A 657 -33.42 26.44 5.71
N THR A 658 -32.60 27.33 5.13
CA THR A 658 -31.21 27.03 4.77
C THR A 658 -30.24 28.16 5.12
N ARG A 659 -28.97 27.81 5.26
CA ARG A 659 -27.84 28.75 5.37
C ARG A 659 -27.28 29.02 3.97
N THR A 660 -26.85 30.25 3.71
CA THR A 660 -26.24 30.64 2.43
C THR A 660 -25.05 31.57 2.68
N SER A 661 -23.92 31.36 1.98
CA SER A 661 -22.64 32.09 2.16
C SER A 661 -22.25 32.96 0.96
N ILE A 662 -21.66 34.13 1.23
CA ILE A 662 -21.13 35.09 0.23
C ILE A 662 -19.77 34.65 -0.33
N ILE A 663 -19.06 33.73 0.33
CA ILE A 663 -17.67 33.34 -0.01
C ILE A 663 -17.61 32.16 -1.00
N GLY A 664 -18.69 31.39 -1.17
CA GLY A 664 -18.78 30.34 -2.19
C GLY A 664 -20.18 29.78 -2.36
N LYS A 665 -20.53 29.38 -3.59
CA LYS A 665 -21.65 28.46 -3.87
C LYS A 665 -21.18 27.03 -3.56
N GLU A 666 -20.88 26.68 -2.31
CA GLU A 666 -20.73 25.25 -1.98
C GLU A 666 -22.11 24.60 -2.02
N THR A 667 -22.48 24.05 -3.17
CA THR A 667 -23.60 23.11 -3.32
C THR A 667 -23.23 21.75 -2.74
N ASN A 668 -22.75 21.71 -1.50
CA ASN A 668 -22.48 20.45 -0.82
C ASN A 668 -23.78 19.97 -0.15
N TYR A 669 -24.43 19.05 -0.85
CA TYR A 669 -25.62 18.32 -0.40
C TYR A 669 -25.25 17.33 0.70
N THR A 670 -25.08 17.81 1.94
CA THR A 670 -25.20 16.92 3.10
C THR A 670 -26.62 17.05 3.62
N SER A 671 -27.43 16.02 3.37
CA SER A 671 -28.64 15.77 4.16
C SER A 671 -28.21 15.30 5.55
N GLU A 672 -27.63 16.19 6.33
CA GLU A 672 -27.41 15.94 7.75
C GLU A 672 -28.76 16.06 8.45
N TYR A 673 -29.37 14.90 8.66
CA TYR A 673 -30.64 14.71 9.35
C TYR A 673 -30.53 14.92 10.86
N TYR A 674 -29.43 15.48 11.35
CA TYR A 674 -29.18 15.70 12.77
C TYR A 674 -28.46 17.05 12.94
N ASP A 675 -28.97 17.82 13.89
CA ASP A 675 -28.29 18.93 14.58
C ASP A 675 -28.11 20.27 13.83
N ARG A 676 -29.02 21.24 14.07
CA ARG A 676 -29.02 22.58 13.44
C ARG A 676 -28.32 23.65 14.30
N PRO A 677 -27.07 24.06 14.02
CA PRO A 677 -26.38 25.09 14.81
C PRO A 677 -27.12 26.46 14.76
N PRO A 678 -26.87 27.37 15.73
CA PRO A 678 -27.53 28.68 15.81
C PRO A 678 -27.08 29.60 14.65
N HIS A 679 -27.99 30.46 14.16
CA HIS A 679 -27.89 31.19 12.89
C HIS A 679 -27.41 32.63 13.05
N THR A 680 -26.58 33.14 12.14
CA THR A 680 -26.34 34.59 12.03
C THR A 680 -27.38 35.24 11.11
N LEU A 681 -27.64 36.53 11.29
CA LEU A 681 -28.64 37.26 10.51
C LEU A 681 -28.12 38.59 10.00
N ARG A 682 -28.44 38.87 8.74
CA ARG A 682 -28.29 40.15 8.06
C ARG A 682 -29.65 40.61 7.59
N CYS A 683 -30.10 41.78 8.02
CA CYS A 683 -31.41 42.30 7.63
C CYS A 683 -31.31 43.21 6.40
N VAL A 684 -32.41 43.27 5.65
CA VAL A 684 -32.56 44.10 4.46
C VAL A 684 -33.59 45.19 4.74
N LYS A 685 -33.36 46.39 4.23
CA LYS A 685 -34.26 47.52 4.42
C LYS A 685 -35.53 47.38 3.55
N ASP A 686 -36.67 47.75 4.11
CA ASP A 686 -37.98 47.76 3.42
C ASP A 686 -38.08 48.81 2.29
#